data_AF-A0A077ZEN7-F1
#
_entry.id   AF-A0A077ZEN7-F1
#
_cell.length_a   1.000
_cell.length_b   1.000
_cell.length_c   1.000
_cell.angle_alpha   90.00
_cell.angle_beta   90.00
_cell.angle_gamma   90.00
#
_symmetry.space_group_name_H-M   'P 1'
#
loop_
_entity.id
_entity.type
_entity.pdbx_description
1 polymer ?
#
loop_
_entity_poly.entity_id
_entity_poly.type
_entity_poly.pdbx_seq_one_letter_code
_entity_poly.pdbx_strand_id
1 'polypeptide(L)'
;MAELWQCCMAVIRALLTHSGVSGEQIVGIGISAQGKGLFLLDKNDKPLGNAILSSDRRAMEIVRRWQEDGIPEKLYPLTRQTLWTGHPVSLLRWLKEHEPERYAQIGCVMMTHDYLRWCLTGVKGCEESNISESNLYNMSLGEYDPCLTDWLGIAEINHALPPVVGSPEICGEITAQIAVLTGLKAGTPVVGGLFDVVSTALCAGIEDEFTLNAVMGTWAVTSGITRGLRDGEAHPYVYGRYVNDGEFIVHEASPTSSGNLEWFTAQWGEISFDEINQAVASLPKAGGDLFFLPFLYGSNAGLEMTSGFYGMQAIHTRAHLLQAIYEGVVFSHMTHLNRMRERFTDVHTLRVTGGPAHSDVWMQMLADVSGLRIELPQVEETGCFGAALAARVGTGVYRDFSEAQRLSRPHQGAHIMSRPLLQLALDHSSLEAAQRDVTQLKDSVDIVEAGTILCLNEGLGAVKALREQCPDKIIVADWKVADAGETLAQQAFGAGANWMTIICAAPLATVEKGHAMAQRCGGEIQIELFGNWTLDDARDWHRIGVRQAIYHRGRDAQASGQQWGEADLARMKALSDIGLELSITGGITPADLPLFKDIRVKAFIAGRALAGSANPAQVAGDFHAQIDAIWGGKHLSWPERLVLAKSCGFDFVEMSVDETDERLSRLDWSTAQRTSLVAAMIETGVGIPSMCLSAHRRFPFGSRDDAVRQRAREIMSKAIRLARDLGIRTIQLAGYDVYYEDHDEGTRQRFAEGLAWAVEQAAASQVMLAVEIMDTAFMNSISKWKKWDEMLASPWFTVYPDVGNLSAWGNDVPAELKLGIDRIAAIHLKDTQPVTEQSPGQFRDVPFGEGCVDFVGIFKTLHKLNYRGSFLIEMWTEKAKEPVLEIIQARQQLKADVLAANLALPAHHLVTFTWGNVSAVDDTRQWMVIKPSGVEYDVMTADDMVVVEIASGKAVEGSKKPSSDTPTHLALYRRYAEIGGIVHTHSRHATIWSQAGLDLPAWGTTHADYFYGAIPCTRQMTTEEINGEYEYQTGEVIIKTFEERGLNPAQIPAVLVHSHGPFAWGKNAADAVHNAVVLEECAYMGLFSRQLAPQLPAMQNELLDKHYLRKHGDNAYYGQ
;
A
#
# COMPACT_ATOMS: atom_id res chain seq x y z
N MET A 1 16.04 -37.48 4.89
CA MET A 1 14.65 -37.42 4.36
C MET A 1 13.61 -37.82 5.40
N ALA A 2 13.65 -39.05 5.93
CA ALA A 2 12.73 -39.46 7.00
C ALA A 2 12.82 -38.57 8.26
N GLU A 3 14.05 -38.21 8.67
CA GLU A 3 14.30 -37.29 9.78
C GLU A 3 13.72 -35.89 9.52
N LEU A 4 13.97 -35.30 8.34
CA LEU A 4 13.38 -34.03 7.92
C LEU A 4 11.84 -34.05 8.03
N TRP A 5 11.21 -35.14 7.60
CA TRP A 5 9.75 -35.28 7.70
C TRP A 5 9.27 -35.39 9.16
N GLN A 6 9.99 -36.12 10.01
CA GLN A 6 9.69 -36.19 11.44
C GLN A 6 9.82 -34.82 12.12
N CYS A 7 10.87 -34.06 11.79
CA CYS A 7 11.04 -32.69 12.26
C CYS A 7 9.89 -31.79 11.79
N CYS A 8 9.51 -31.85 10.52
CA CYS A 8 8.40 -31.06 9.97
C CYS A 8 7.08 -31.34 10.73
N MET A 9 6.72 -32.61 10.93
CA MET A 9 5.53 -32.97 11.71
C MET A 9 5.61 -32.48 13.17
N ALA A 10 6.78 -32.59 13.80
CA ALA A 10 6.99 -32.12 15.16
C ALA A 10 6.82 -30.59 15.28
N VAL A 11 7.36 -29.83 14.33
CA VAL A 11 7.25 -28.36 14.27
C VAL A 11 5.79 -27.94 14.07
N ILE A 12 5.05 -28.59 13.15
CA ILE A 12 3.62 -28.28 12.93
C ILE A 12 2.82 -28.49 14.22
N ARG A 13 3.00 -29.63 14.91
CA ARG A 13 2.32 -29.89 16.19
C ARG A 13 2.68 -28.86 17.25
N ALA A 14 3.96 -28.54 17.37
CA ALA A 14 4.44 -27.56 18.33
C ALA A 14 3.84 -26.17 18.05
N LEU A 15 3.75 -25.76 16.78
CA LEU A 15 3.18 -24.49 16.37
C LEU A 15 1.67 -24.41 16.67
N LEU A 16 0.88 -25.43 16.33
CA LEU A 16 -0.56 -25.46 16.66
C LEU A 16 -0.78 -25.42 18.17
N THR A 17 0.05 -26.16 18.93
CA THR A 17 -0.02 -26.16 20.40
C THR A 17 0.37 -24.80 21.00
N HIS A 18 1.42 -24.18 20.48
CA HIS A 18 1.95 -22.92 20.98
C HIS A 18 1.04 -21.73 20.63
N SER A 19 0.49 -21.70 19.42
CA SER A 19 -0.40 -20.63 18.96
C SER A 19 -1.84 -20.75 19.48
N GLY A 20 -2.26 -21.93 19.94
CA GLY A 20 -3.65 -22.20 20.32
C GLY A 20 -4.63 -22.27 19.14
N VAL A 21 -4.13 -22.17 17.89
CA VAL A 21 -4.94 -22.28 16.67
C VAL A 21 -5.29 -23.74 16.44
N SER A 22 -6.58 -24.03 16.25
CA SER A 22 -7.05 -25.36 15.85
C SER A 22 -6.65 -25.65 14.41
N GLY A 23 -6.28 -26.90 14.10
CA GLY A 23 -6.05 -27.34 12.73
C GLY A 23 -7.26 -27.14 11.81
N GLU A 24 -8.47 -27.03 12.35
CA GLU A 24 -9.70 -26.71 11.60
C GLU A 24 -9.76 -25.27 11.10
N GLN A 25 -9.02 -24.35 11.73
CA GLN A 25 -8.96 -22.94 11.34
C GLN A 25 -7.93 -22.67 10.22
N ILE A 26 -7.10 -23.66 9.88
CA ILE A 26 -6.12 -23.55 8.81
C ILE A 26 -6.79 -23.77 7.46
N VAL A 27 -6.93 -22.70 6.68
CA VAL A 27 -7.63 -22.70 5.38
C VAL A 27 -6.77 -23.21 4.22
N GLY A 28 -5.44 -23.16 4.35
CA GLY A 28 -4.49 -23.63 3.34
C GLY A 28 -3.06 -23.66 3.85
N ILE A 29 -2.20 -24.41 3.17
CA ILE A 29 -0.79 -24.59 3.51
C ILE A 29 0.07 -24.33 2.27
N GLY A 30 1.12 -23.56 2.42
CA GLY A 30 2.19 -23.41 1.43
C GLY A 30 3.53 -23.76 2.06
N ILE A 31 4.51 -24.10 1.23
CA ILE A 31 5.85 -24.50 1.68
C ILE A 31 6.88 -23.67 0.92
N SER A 32 7.75 -22.98 1.67
CA SER A 32 8.97 -22.39 1.13
C SER A 32 10.16 -23.19 1.66
N ALA A 33 11.12 -23.50 0.79
CA ALA A 33 12.32 -24.22 1.16
C ALA A 33 13.48 -23.87 0.22
N GLN A 34 14.70 -24.24 0.61
CA GLN A 34 15.86 -24.16 -0.27
C GLN A 34 15.56 -24.84 -1.61
N GLY A 35 15.88 -24.12 -2.69
CA GLY A 35 15.74 -24.63 -4.04
C GLY A 35 16.87 -25.57 -4.45
N LYS A 36 16.68 -26.20 -5.61
CA LYS A 36 17.65 -27.13 -6.22
C LYS A 36 17.93 -28.31 -5.28
N GLY A 37 19.13 -28.90 -5.33
CA GLY A 37 19.42 -30.16 -4.63
C GLY A 37 18.69 -31.34 -5.28
N LEU A 38 18.67 -32.49 -4.61
CA LEU A 38 18.08 -33.71 -5.16
C LEU A 38 17.45 -34.59 -4.08
N PHE A 39 16.13 -34.76 -4.17
CA PHE A 39 15.32 -35.60 -3.29
C PHE A 39 14.62 -36.65 -4.15
N LEU A 40 14.95 -37.93 -3.92
CA LEU A 40 14.53 -39.01 -4.80
C LEU A 40 13.54 -39.94 -4.11
N LEU A 41 12.52 -40.36 -4.85
CA LEU A 41 11.74 -41.54 -4.53
C LEU A 41 12.12 -42.68 -5.46
N ASP A 42 12.04 -43.90 -4.95
CA ASP A 42 12.14 -45.10 -5.77
C ASP A 42 10.84 -45.36 -6.55
N LYS A 43 10.84 -46.41 -7.38
CA LYS A 43 9.67 -46.84 -8.17
C LYS A 43 8.46 -47.29 -7.34
N ASN A 44 8.61 -47.45 -6.01
CA ASN A 44 7.57 -47.80 -5.05
C ASN A 44 7.23 -46.63 -4.10
N ASP A 45 7.62 -45.41 -4.47
CA ASP A 45 7.39 -44.18 -3.70
C ASP A 45 7.99 -44.20 -2.28
N LYS A 46 9.16 -44.83 -2.12
CA LYS A 46 9.97 -44.76 -0.90
C LYS A 46 11.17 -43.84 -1.07
N PRO A 47 11.57 -43.08 -0.04
CA PRO A 47 12.80 -42.28 -0.08
C PRO A 47 14.01 -43.12 -0.52
N LEU A 48 14.64 -42.73 -1.63
CA LEU A 48 15.72 -43.46 -2.26
C LEU A 48 17.07 -42.90 -1.82
N GLY A 49 17.52 -43.33 -0.65
CA GLY A 49 18.79 -42.90 -0.03
C GLY A 49 18.72 -41.51 0.60
N ASN A 50 19.90 -40.94 0.89
CA ASN A 50 19.99 -39.59 1.46
C ASN A 50 19.71 -38.54 0.38
N ALA A 51 18.85 -37.57 0.69
CA ALA A 51 18.73 -36.36 -0.12
C ALA A 51 20.08 -35.63 -0.17
N ILE A 52 20.34 -34.98 -1.30
CA ILE A 52 21.56 -34.22 -1.53
C ILE A 52 21.20 -32.75 -1.60
N LEU A 53 21.80 -31.92 -0.74
CA LEU A 53 21.46 -30.50 -0.65
C LEU A 53 22.12 -29.71 -1.79
N SER A 54 21.59 -28.52 -2.09
CA SER A 54 22.16 -27.65 -3.11
C SER A 54 23.60 -27.22 -2.79
N SER A 55 23.99 -27.14 -1.51
CA SER A 55 25.38 -26.84 -1.11
C SER A 55 26.40 -27.97 -1.37
N ASP A 56 25.96 -29.16 -1.82
CA ASP A 56 26.84 -30.30 -2.08
C ASP A 56 27.76 -30.05 -3.29
N ARG A 57 29.03 -30.46 -3.17
CA ARG A 57 30.07 -30.23 -4.18
C ARG A 57 30.57 -31.51 -4.86
N ARG A 58 29.96 -32.67 -4.62
CA ARG A 58 30.42 -33.98 -5.15
C ARG A 58 30.49 -34.02 -6.69
N ALA A 59 29.63 -33.26 -7.36
CA ALA A 59 29.56 -33.21 -8.82
C ALA A 59 30.59 -32.25 -9.46
N MET A 60 31.59 -31.76 -8.71
CA MET A 60 32.58 -30.80 -9.21
C MET A 60 33.33 -31.29 -10.45
N GLU A 61 33.74 -32.56 -10.47
CA GLU A 61 34.44 -33.14 -11.63
C GLU A 61 33.53 -33.19 -12.87
N ILE A 62 32.25 -33.50 -12.69
CA ILE A 62 31.26 -33.51 -13.78
C ILE A 62 31.08 -32.11 -14.36
N VAL A 63 30.88 -31.10 -13.50
CA VAL A 63 30.71 -29.71 -13.93
C VAL A 63 31.97 -29.21 -14.66
N ARG A 64 33.18 -29.55 -14.19
CA ARG A 64 34.44 -29.22 -14.87
C ARG A 64 34.53 -29.85 -16.27
N ARG A 65 34.22 -31.15 -16.41
CA ARG A 65 34.19 -31.80 -17.73
C ARG A 65 33.16 -31.16 -18.67
N TRP A 66 31.96 -30.87 -18.16
CA TRP A 66 30.94 -30.17 -18.94
C TRP A 66 31.37 -28.77 -19.39
N GLN A 67 32.09 -28.03 -18.55
CA GLN A 67 32.69 -26.74 -18.93
C GLN A 67 33.71 -26.90 -20.06
N GLU A 68 34.57 -27.93 -19.99
CA GLU A 68 35.56 -28.24 -21.04
C GLU A 68 34.89 -28.67 -22.36
N ASP A 69 33.76 -29.38 -22.28
CA ASP A 69 32.97 -29.85 -23.43
C ASP A 69 32.03 -28.78 -24.04
N GLY A 70 31.98 -27.57 -23.44
CA GLY A 70 31.13 -26.46 -23.89
C GLY A 70 29.63 -26.72 -23.70
N ILE A 71 29.26 -27.51 -22.67
CA ILE A 71 27.85 -27.82 -22.35
C ILE A 71 27.11 -26.62 -21.74
N PRO A 72 27.68 -25.82 -20.81
CA PRO A 72 27.01 -24.65 -20.26
C PRO A 72 26.54 -23.66 -21.34
N GLU A 73 27.35 -23.41 -22.36
CA GLU A 73 27.05 -22.50 -23.46
C GLU A 73 25.90 -23.01 -24.35
N LYS A 74 25.69 -24.33 -24.39
CA LYS A 74 24.54 -24.94 -25.10
C LYS A 74 23.26 -24.89 -24.28
N LEU A 75 23.35 -25.09 -22.96
CA LEU A 75 22.19 -25.12 -22.06
C LEU A 75 21.64 -23.72 -21.77
N TYR A 76 22.53 -22.77 -21.49
CA TYR A 76 22.15 -21.45 -20.98
C TYR A 76 21.10 -20.70 -21.83
N PRO A 77 21.16 -20.69 -23.18
CA PRO A 77 20.12 -20.04 -23.99
C PRO A 77 18.71 -20.60 -23.76
N LEU A 78 18.59 -21.89 -23.42
CA LEU A 78 17.33 -22.59 -23.21
C LEU A 78 16.89 -22.57 -21.74
N THR A 79 17.82 -22.83 -20.82
CA THR A 79 17.51 -22.96 -19.38
C THR A 79 17.60 -21.63 -18.64
N ARG A 80 18.43 -20.70 -19.12
CA ARG A 80 18.83 -19.46 -18.44
C ARG A 80 19.42 -19.70 -17.04
N GLN A 81 20.07 -20.85 -16.89
CA GLN A 81 20.70 -21.30 -15.67
C GLN A 81 22.18 -21.58 -15.91
N THR A 82 23.04 -21.09 -15.02
CA THR A 82 24.45 -21.53 -14.99
C THR A 82 24.54 -22.97 -14.47
N LEU A 83 25.56 -23.71 -14.89
CA LEU A 83 25.72 -25.11 -14.51
C LEU A 83 26.67 -25.24 -13.31
N TRP A 84 26.18 -25.77 -12.18
CA TRP A 84 26.99 -25.93 -10.96
C TRP A 84 26.63 -27.21 -10.19
N THR A 85 27.39 -27.51 -9.14
CA THR A 85 27.40 -28.85 -8.51
C THR A 85 26.12 -29.22 -7.79
N GLY A 86 25.40 -28.23 -7.25
CA GLY A 86 24.17 -28.40 -6.49
C GLY A 86 22.90 -28.57 -7.31
N HIS A 87 22.97 -28.44 -8.63
CA HIS A 87 21.80 -28.60 -9.49
C HIS A 87 21.33 -30.06 -9.56
N PRO A 88 20.00 -30.30 -9.64
CA PRO A 88 19.44 -31.63 -9.82
C PRO A 88 20.14 -32.41 -10.95
N VAL A 89 20.41 -31.77 -12.09
CA VAL A 89 21.08 -32.41 -13.24
C VAL A 89 22.50 -32.89 -12.94
N SER A 90 23.28 -32.08 -12.23
CA SER A 90 24.66 -32.39 -11.84
C SER A 90 24.70 -33.56 -10.87
N LEU A 91 23.77 -33.56 -9.91
CA LEU A 91 23.63 -34.60 -8.90
C LEU A 91 23.11 -35.91 -9.50
N LEU A 92 22.16 -35.85 -10.43
CA LEU A 92 21.68 -37.02 -11.18
C LEU A 92 22.79 -37.64 -12.00
N ARG A 93 23.59 -36.82 -12.71
CA ARG A 93 24.75 -37.31 -13.45
C ARG A 93 25.77 -37.96 -12.54
N TRP A 94 25.99 -37.39 -11.34
CA TRP A 94 26.88 -37.98 -10.36
C TRP A 94 26.40 -39.34 -9.87
N LEU A 95 25.11 -39.47 -9.54
CA LEU A 95 24.51 -40.76 -9.16
C LEU A 95 24.60 -41.79 -10.27
N LYS A 96 24.41 -41.39 -11.54
CA LYS A 96 24.56 -42.29 -12.68
C LYS A 96 25.98 -42.90 -12.76
N GLU A 97 27.00 -42.09 -12.49
CA GLU A 97 28.40 -42.53 -12.58
C GLU A 97 28.90 -43.26 -11.32
N HIS A 98 28.42 -42.89 -10.13
CA HIS A 98 28.98 -43.35 -8.85
C HIS A 98 28.06 -44.30 -8.07
N GLU A 99 26.75 -44.22 -8.28
CA GLU A 99 25.73 -45.05 -7.60
C GLU A 99 24.72 -45.63 -8.62
N PRO A 100 25.15 -46.38 -9.65
CA PRO A 100 24.31 -46.78 -10.78
C PRO A 100 23.09 -47.62 -10.34
N GLU A 101 23.22 -48.44 -9.29
CA GLU A 101 22.11 -49.20 -8.73
C GLU A 101 21.02 -48.28 -8.16
N ARG A 102 21.42 -47.21 -7.45
CA ARG A 102 20.49 -46.20 -6.94
C ARG A 102 19.87 -45.42 -8.09
N TYR A 103 20.67 -44.98 -9.07
CA TYR A 103 20.15 -44.27 -10.25
C TYR A 103 19.10 -45.09 -11.01
N ALA A 104 19.31 -46.40 -11.18
CA ALA A 104 18.38 -47.29 -11.86
C ALA A 104 17.03 -47.50 -11.12
N GLN A 105 16.97 -47.19 -9.82
CA GLN A 105 15.76 -47.30 -9.00
C GLN A 105 14.94 -46.02 -8.93
N ILE A 106 15.41 -44.89 -9.49
CA ILE A 106 14.69 -43.62 -9.41
C ILE A 106 13.30 -43.76 -10.06
N GLY A 107 12.27 -43.39 -9.29
CA GLY A 107 10.88 -43.32 -9.72
C GLY A 107 10.27 -41.92 -9.66
N CYS A 108 10.89 -40.99 -8.91
CA CYS A 108 10.51 -39.58 -8.91
C CYS A 108 11.71 -38.69 -8.55
N VAL A 109 11.90 -37.62 -9.30
CA VAL A 109 12.87 -36.54 -9.03
C VAL A 109 12.15 -35.34 -8.44
N MET A 110 12.58 -34.90 -7.27
CA MET A 110 11.97 -33.79 -6.54
C MET A 110 13.04 -32.93 -5.85
N MET A 111 12.63 -31.75 -5.38
CA MET A 111 13.41 -30.89 -4.48
C MET A 111 12.75 -30.82 -3.10
N THR A 112 13.26 -29.96 -2.21
CA THR A 112 12.92 -30.00 -0.78
C THR A 112 11.43 -29.77 -0.50
N HIS A 113 10.83 -28.69 -1.01
CA HIS A 113 9.41 -28.41 -0.75
C HIS A 113 8.49 -29.41 -1.46
N ASP A 114 8.88 -29.94 -2.63
CA ASP A 114 8.11 -30.94 -3.37
C ASP A 114 7.98 -32.22 -2.54
N TYR A 115 9.11 -32.66 -1.95
CA TYR A 115 9.13 -33.82 -1.08
C TYR A 115 8.25 -33.62 0.16
N LEU A 116 8.34 -32.46 0.82
CA LEU A 116 7.51 -32.17 2.00
C LEU A 116 6.02 -32.09 1.65
N ARG A 117 5.68 -31.46 0.51
CA ARG A 117 4.31 -31.39 0.00
C ARG A 117 3.78 -32.78 -0.34
N TRP A 118 4.60 -33.62 -0.98
CA TRP A 118 4.25 -35.03 -1.23
C TRP A 118 4.07 -35.80 0.07
N CYS A 119 4.88 -35.59 1.11
CA CYS A 119 4.66 -36.22 2.42
C CYS A 119 3.33 -35.81 3.07
N LEU A 120 2.89 -34.56 2.88
CA LEU A 120 1.62 -34.05 3.40
C LEU A 120 0.40 -34.59 2.63
N THR A 121 0.52 -34.72 1.30
CA THR A 121 -0.61 -34.90 0.37
C THR A 121 -0.66 -36.25 -0.36
N GLY A 122 0.48 -36.91 -0.54
CA GLY A 122 0.64 -38.06 -1.42
C GLY A 122 0.68 -37.72 -2.92
N VAL A 123 0.56 -36.45 -3.31
CA VAL A 123 0.51 -36.01 -4.72
C VAL A 123 1.88 -35.56 -5.20
N LYS A 124 2.36 -36.10 -6.32
CA LYS A 124 3.65 -35.72 -6.94
C LYS A 124 3.48 -34.46 -7.79
N GLY A 125 4.47 -33.59 -7.74
CA GLY A 125 4.55 -32.36 -8.52
C GLY A 125 5.86 -31.63 -8.23
N CYS A 126 6.37 -30.86 -9.19
CA CYS A 126 7.50 -29.98 -8.98
C CYS A 126 7.06 -28.54 -9.18
N GLU A 127 7.25 -27.71 -8.16
CA GLU A 127 6.80 -26.32 -8.22
C GLU A 127 7.66 -25.47 -9.17
N GLU A 128 6.99 -24.65 -9.97
CA GLU A 128 7.55 -23.99 -11.15
C GLU A 128 8.71 -23.04 -10.82
N SER A 129 8.60 -22.25 -9.75
CA SER A 129 9.63 -21.29 -9.35
C SER A 129 10.96 -21.96 -9.00
N ASN A 130 10.93 -23.22 -8.56
CA ASN A 130 12.12 -24.00 -8.23
C ASN A 130 12.61 -24.87 -9.39
N ILE A 131 11.70 -25.59 -10.06
CA ILE A 131 12.08 -26.48 -11.17
C ILE A 131 12.58 -25.71 -12.38
N SER A 132 12.12 -24.47 -12.59
CA SER A 132 12.66 -23.59 -13.63
C SER A 132 14.16 -23.30 -13.46
N GLU A 133 14.69 -23.46 -12.23
CA GLU A 133 16.11 -23.27 -11.93
C GLU A 133 16.92 -24.57 -11.80
N SER A 134 16.40 -25.68 -12.34
CA SER A 134 17.03 -27.01 -12.17
C SER A 134 17.99 -27.42 -13.30
N ASN A 135 18.00 -26.69 -14.43
CA ASN A 135 18.51 -27.13 -15.74
C ASN A 135 17.74 -28.33 -16.38
N LEU A 136 16.58 -28.73 -15.85
CA LEU A 136 15.66 -29.68 -16.51
C LEU A 136 14.54 -28.98 -17.30
N TYR A 137 14.38 -27.67 -17.11
CA TYR A 137 13.27 -26.87 -17.59
C TYR A 137 13.74 -25.91 -18.69
N ASN A 138 12.97 -25.83 -19.77
CA ASN A 138 13.21 -24.87 -20.85
C ASN A 138 12.42 -23.59 -20.56
N MET A 139 13.15 -22.52 -20.28
CA MET A 139 12.59 -21.25 -19.81
C MET A 139 11.62 -20.64 -20.82
N SER A 140 11.86 -20.83 -22.11
CA SER A 140 11.02 -20.29 -23.18
C SER A 140 9.76 -21.12 -23.41
N LEU A 141 9.84 -22.45 -23.30
CA LEU A 141 8.70 -23.34 -23.50
C LEU A 141 7.77 -23.40 -22.29
N GLY A 142 8.30 -23.20 -21.09
CA GLY A 142 7.52 -23.30 -19.87
C GLY A 142 7.37 -24.73 -19.32
N GLU A 143 8.21 -25.66 -19.77
CA GLU A 143 8.07 -27.10 -19.46
C GLU A 143 9.43 -27.83 -19.48
N TYR A 144 9.41 -29.13 -19.14
CA TYR A 144 10.60 -29.98 -19.28
C TYR A 144 10.99 -30.17 -20.74
N ASP A 145 12.30 -30.23 -21.00
CA ASP A 145 12.82 -30.45 -22.34
C ASP A 145 13.78 -31.65 -22.37
N PRO A 146 13.38 -32.77 -22.99
CA PRO A 146 14.22 -33.97 -23.11
C PRO A 146 15.58 -33.72 -23.79
N CYS A 147 15.73 -32.69 -24.63
CA CYS A 147 17.02 -32.37 -25.22
C CYS A 147 18.05 -31.96 -24.16
N LEU A 148 17.61 -31.34 -23.06
CA LEU A 148 18.49 -30.97 -21.95
C LEU A 148 19.06 -32.23 -21.28
N THR A 149 18.20 -33.20 -20.97
CA THR A 149 18.64 -34.45 -20.33
C THR A 149 19.48 -35.34 -21.26
N ASP A 150 19.24 -35.29 -22.57
CA ASP A 150 20.09 -35.93 -23.59
C ASP A 150 21.51 -35.33 -23.59
N TRP A 151 21.65 -34.00 -23.66
CA TRP A 151 22.94 -33.33 -23.65
C TRP A 151 23.72 -33.51 -22.34
N LEU A 152 23.01 -33.56 -21.22
CA LEU A 152 23.56 -33.86 -19.90
C LEU A 152 23.82 -35.37 -19.70
N GLY A 153 23.39 -36.22 -20.63
CA GLY A 153 23.60 -37.67 -20.58
C GLY A 153 22.86 -38.35 -19.42
N ILE A 154 21.65 -37.88 -19.10
CA ILE A 154 20.75 -38.40 -18.05
C ILE A 154 19.32 -38.64 -18.59
N ALA A 155 19.16 -38.85 -19.89
CA ALA A 155 17.89 -39.04 -20.59
C ALA A 155 16.97 -40.12 -19.97
N GLU A 156 17.56 -41.12 -19.30
CA GLU A 156 16.79 -42.17 -18.62
C GLU A 156 15.88 -41.61 -17.53
N ILE A 157 16.12 -40.39 -17.03
CA ILE A 157 15.33 -39.79 -15.96
C ILE A 157 14.03 -39.15 -16.42
N ASN A 158 13.83 -38.93 -17.73
CA ASN A 158 12.67 -38.19 -18.27
C ASN A 158 11.32 -38.76 -17.79
N HIS A 159 11.22 -40.08 -17.62
CA HIS A 159 10.01 -40.74 -17.13
C HIS A 159 9.74 -40.58 -15.62
N ALA A 160 10.71 -40.07 -14.87
CA ALA A 160 10.64 -39.86 -13.42
C ALA A 160 10.49 -38.37 -13.03
N LEU A 161 10.32 -37.48 -14.01
CA LEU A 161 9.99 -36.08 -13.76
C LEU A 161 8.48 -35.94 -13.47
N PRO A 162 8.06 -35.43 -12.30
CA PRO A 162 6.65 -35.25 -11.98
C PRO A 162 6.06 -34.04 -12.73
N PRO A 163 4.73 -33.85 -12.79
CA PRO A 163 4.13 -32.66 -13.40
C PRO A 163 4.62 -31.34 -12.77
N VAL A 164 4.77 -30.29 -13.60
CA VAL A 164 5.02 -28.93 -13.10
C VAL A 164 3.74 -28.37 -12.50
N VAL A 165 3.85 -27.68 -11.36
CA VAL A 165 2.71 -27.03 -10.68
C VAL A 165 3.04 -25.58 -10.34
N GLY A 166 2.07 -24.69 -10.48
CA GLY A 166 2.25 -23.27 -10.14
C GLY A 166 2.37 -23.02 -8.64
N SER A 167 2.98 -21.90 -8.25
CA SER A 167 3.18 -21.56 -6.82
C SER A 167 1.88 -21.52 -5.99
N PRO A 168 0.77 -20.91 -6.48
CA PRO A 168 -0.51 -20.91 -5.76
C PRO A 168 -1.41 -22.09 -6.14
N GLU A 169 -1.00 -22.95 -7.08
CA GLU A 169 -1.82 -24.07 -7.55
C GLU A 169 -1.97 -25.12 -6.46
N ILE A 170 -3.21 -25.56 -6.16
CA ILE A 170 -3.45 -26.62 -5.17
C ILE A 170 -2.92 -27.95 -5.72
N CYS A 171 -1.86 -28.45 -5.10
CA CYS A 171 -1.24 -29.73 -5.44
C CYS A 171 -1.42 -30.74 -4.29
N GLY A 172 -2.68 -31.08 -4.06
CA GLY A 172 -3.15 -32.04 -3.07
C GLY A 172 -3.69 -31.42 -1.78
N GLU A 173 -4.13 -32.29 -0.87
CA GLU A 173 -4.73 -31.91 0.41
C GLU A 173 -4.14 -32.75 1.54
N ILE A 174 -4.19 -32.24 2.77
CA ILE A 174 -3.77 -33.00 3.95
C ILE A 174 -4.54 -34.32 4.03
N THR A 175 -3.82 -35.43 4.00
CA THR A 175 -4.44 -36.76 4.10
C THR A 175 -4.93 -37.04 5.52
N ALA A 176 -5.90 -37.95 5.66
CA ALA A 176 -6.42 -38.36 6.98
C ALA A 176 -5.33 -38.91 7.91
N GLN A 177 -4.34 -39.63 7.37
CA GLN A 177 -3.22 -40.14 8.16
C GLN A 177 -2.34 -39.00 8.68
N ILE A 178 -2.06 -37.99 7.86
CA ILE A 178 -1.22 -36.86 8.24
C ILE A 178 -1.94 -35.93 9.21
N ALA A 179 -3.25 -35.73 9.05
CA ALA A 179 -4.08 -35.00 10.01
C ALA A 179 -3.92 -35.55 11.44
N VAL A 180 -3.98 -36.87 11.63
CA VAL A 180 -3.76 -37.53 12.93
C VAL A 180 -2.34 -37.29 13.47
N LEU A 181 -1.34 -37.26 12.60
CA LEU A 181 0.06 -37.10 13.01
C LEU A 181 0.44 -35.65 13.33
N THR A 182 -0.25 -34.66 12.75
CA THR A 182 0.13 -33.24 12.81
C THR A 182 -0.83 -32.37 13.60
N GLY A 183 -2.09 -32.80 13.76
CA GLY A 183 -3.16 -31.98 14.33
C GLY A 183 -3.85 -31.07 13.31
N LEU A 184 -3.44 -31.10 12.04
CA LEU A 184 -4.12 -30.41 10.93
C LEU A 184 -5.45 -31.11 10.56
N LYS A 185 -6.33 -30.41 9.85
CA LYS A 185 -7.58 -30.98 9.34
C LYS A 185 -7.34 -31.75 8.04
N ALA A 186 -7.90 -32.96 7.94
CA ALA A 186 -7.91 -33.70 6.69
C ALA A 186 -8.71 -32.93 5.63
N GLY A 187 -8.16 -32.82 4.41
CA GLY A 187 -8.75 -32.02 3.33
C GLY A 187 -8.31 -30.56 3.31
N THR A 188 -7.43 -30.10 4.22
CA THR A 188 -6.84 -28.77 4.09
C THR A 188 -5.99 -28.69 2.81
N PRO A 189 -6.24 -27.74 1.89
CA PRO A 189 -5.48 -27.58 0.65
C PRO A 189 -3.99 -27.30 0.89
N VAL A 190 -3.13 -27.89 0.06
CA VAL A 190 -1.69 -27.60 0.04
C VAL A 190 -1.30 -27.15 -1.37
N VAL A 191 -0.80 -25.91 -1.47
CA VAL A 191 -0.38 -25.33 -2.76
C VAL A 191 1.01 -25.81 -3.19
N GLY A 192 1.41 -25.53 -4.43
CA GLY A 192 2.73 -25.86 -4.99
C GLY A 192 3.88 -25.43 -4.07
N GLY A 193 3.82 -24.19 -3.57
CA GLY A 193 4.84 -23.62 -2.69
C GLY A 193 5.75 -22.64 -3.41
N LEU A 194 6.93 -22.39 -2.84
CA LEU A 194 7.90 -21.44 -3.39
C LEU A 194 9.34 -21.93 -3.20
N PHE A 195 10.19 -21.60 -4.16
CA PHE A 195 11.62 -21.48 -3.91
C PHE A 195 11.86 -20.33 -2.90
N ASP A 196 12.70 -20.54 -1.90
CA ASP A 196 12.96 -19.55 -0.85
C ASP A 196 13.44 -18.19 -1.37
N VAL A 197 14.28 -18.14 -2.41
CA VAL A 197 14.69 -16.87 -3.04
C VAL A 197 13.48 -16.11 -3.61
N VAL A 198 12.54 -16.83 -4.23
CA VAL A 198 11.29 -16.26 -4.77
C VAL A 198 10.38 -15.80 -3.63
N SER A 199 10.28 -16.58 -2.56
CA SER A 199 9.54 -16.22 -1.35
C SER A 199 10.06 -14.93 -0.72
N THR A 200 11.38 -14.79 -0.59
CA THR A 200 11.99 -13.56 -0.07
C THR A 200 11.77 -12.36 -1.00
N ALA A 201 11.88 -12.52 -2.32
CA ALA A 201 11.58 -11.45 -3.27
C ALA A 201 10.10 -11.03 -3.22
N LEU A 202 9.18 -12.00 -3.10
CA LEU A 202 7.75 -11.76 -2.91
C LEU A 202 7.48 -10.95 -1.64
N CYS A 203 8.10 -11.32 -0.51
CA CYS A 203 7.95 -10.60 0.75
C CYS A 203 8.60 -9.22 0.74
N ALA A 204 9.67 -9.05 -0.05
CA ALA A 204 10.27 -7.76 -0.30
C ALA A 204 9.37 -6.85 -1.14
N GLY A 205 8.28 -7.35 -1.75
CA GLY A 205 7.29 -6.53 -2.46
C GLY A 205 7.81 -5.94 -3.78
N ILE A 206 8.75 -6.61 -4.45
CA ILE A 206 9.28 -6.14 -5.74
C ILE A 206 8.19 -6.32 -6.81
N GLU A 207 7.75 -5.21 -7.40
CA GLU A 207 6.67 -5.15 -8.39
C GLU A 207 7.13 -4.45 -9.69
N ASP A 208 8.40 -4.04 -9.77
CA ASP A 208 8.96 -3.21 -10.83
C ASP A 208 10.45 -3.53 -11.09
N GLU A 209 10.99 -2.97 -12.17
CA GLU A 209 12.42 -3.08 -12.54
C GLU A 209 13.30 -1.97 -11.90
N PHE A 210 12.74 -1.09 -11.07
CA PHE A 210 13.44 0.03 -10.42
C PHE A 210 13.88 -0.29 -8.97
N THR A 211 13.38 -1.40 -8.44
CA THR A 211 13.66 -1.91 -7.10
C THR A 211 14.34 -3.28 -7.20
N LEU A 212 15.50 -3.41 -6.55
CA LEU A 212 16.13 -4.71 -6.33
C LEU A 212 15.93 -5.18 -4.89
N ASN A 213 16.03 -6.48 -4.68
CA ASN A 213 16.08 -7.11 -3.36
C ASN A 213 17.48 -7.70 -3.13
N ALA A 214 18.06 -7.40 -1.98
CA ALA A 214 19.30 -8.01 -1.50
C ALA A 214 19.04 -8.79 -0.22
N VAL A 215 19.35 -10.08 -0.25
CA VAL A 215 19.31 -10.96 0.92
C VAL A 215 20.72 -11.12 1.46
N MET A 216 20.94 -10.65 2.69
CA MET A 216 22.23 -10.70 3.38
C MET A 216 22.24 -11.79 4.47
N GLY A 217 22.15 -13.05 4.07
CA GLY A 217 22.22 -14.20 4.98
C GLY A 217 23.60 -14.88 4.94
N THR A 218 23.65 -16.21 5.12
CA THR A 218 24.82 -17.02 4.76
C THR A 218 25.19 -16.84 3.28
N TRP A 219 24.16 -16.73 2.43
CA TRP A 219 24.27 -16.38 1.03
C TRP A 219 24.03 -14.88 0.82
N ALA A 220 24.81 -14.29 -0.08
CA ALA A 220 24.53 -13.01 -0.70
C ALA A 220 23.67 -13.30 -1.93
N VAL A 221 22.45 -12.78 -1.98
CA VAL A 221 21.58 -12.90 -3.17
C VAL A 221 21.08 -11.52 -3.53
N THR A 222 21.29 -11.09 -4.77
CA THR A 222 20.70 -9.86 -5.32
C THR A 222 19.75 -10.24 -6.44
N SER A 223 18.50 -9.81 -6.35
CA SER A 223 17.40 -10.24 -7.22
C SER A 223 16.54 -9.08 -7.70
N GLY A 224 16.00 -9.20 -8.91
CA GLY A 224 15.01 -8.27 -9.49
C GLY A 224 13.96 -9.05 -10.29
N ILE A 225 12.82 -8.42 -10.55
CA ILE A 225 11.70 -9.04 -11.29
C ILE A 225 11.55 -8.36 -12.64
N THR A 226 11.35 -9.13 -13.72
CA THR A 226 11.23 -8.61 -15.10
C THR A 226 10.17 -9.40 -15.87
N ARG A 227 9.61 -8.81 -16.92
CA ARG A 227 8.61 -9.45 -17.80
C ARG A 227 9.19 -10.08 -19.07
N GLY A 228 10.51 -10.07 -19.23
CA GLY A 228 11.14 -10.55 -20.46
C GLY A 228 12.54 -11.11 -20.27
N LEU A 229 12.85 -12.14 -21.06
CA LEU A 229 14.21 -12.63 -21.26
C LEU A 229 14.94 -11.69 -22.22
N ARG A 230 16.23 -11.43 -21.98
CA ARG A 230 17.09 -10.67 -22.90
C ARG A 230 18.18 -11.59 -23.47
N ASP A 231 18.50 -11.40 -24.74
CA ASP A 231 19.65 -12.04 -25.39
C ASP A 231 20.88 -11.14 -25.35
N GLY A 232 22.07 -11.74 -25.40
CA GLY A 232 23.33 -10.99 -25.48
C GLY A 232 23.68 -10.20 -24.22
N GLU A 233 23.21 -10.65 -23.06
CA GLU A 233 23.51 -10.02 -21.77
C GLU A 233 25.00 -10.14 -21.42
N ALA A 234 25.52 -9.14 -20.69
CA ALA A 234 26.94 -9.07 -20.31
C ALA A 234 27.39 -10.23 -19.40
N HIS A 235 26.43 -10.79 -18.67
CA HIS A 235 26.65 -11.88 -17.72
C HIS A 235 25.58 -12.98 -17.91
N PRO A 236 25.92 -14.24 -17.62
CA PRO A 236 24.95 -15.33 -17.62
C PRO A 236 24.11 -15.30 -16.32
N TYR A 237 23.23 -14.29 -16.18
CA TYR A 237 22.35 -14.16 -15.02
C TYR A 237 21.47 -15.40 -14.83
N VAL A 238 21.11 -15.70 -13.59
CA VAL A 238 20.20 -16.81 -13.27
C VAL A 238 18.77 -16.32 -13.37
N TYR A 239 17.98 -16.90 -14.28
CA TYR A 239 16.54 -16.61 -14.41
C TYR A 239 15.68 -17.75 -13.88
N GLY A 240 14.72 -17.45 -13.02
CA GLY A 240 13.66 -18.37 -12.59
C GLY A 240 12.28 -17.84 -13.01
N ARG A 241 11.29 -18.72 -13.08
CA ARG A 241 9.88 -18.31 -13.16
C ARG A 241 9.47 -17.64 -11.85
N TYR A 242 8.73 -16.53 -11.95
CA TYR A 242 8.18 -15.85 -10.79
C TYR A 242 6.73 -16.27 -10.51
N VAL A 243 6.13 -15.74 -9.45
CA VAL A 243 4.79 -16.14 -9.00
C VAL A 243 3.65 -15.68 -9.90
N ASN A 244 3.89 -14.65 -10.71
CA ASN A 244 2.92 -14.12 -11.66
C ASN A 244 3.27 -14.60 -13.07
N ASP A 245 2.25 -14.98 -13.83
CA ASP A 245 2.41 -15.44 -15.20
C ASP A 245 3.14 -14.40 -16.07
N GLY A 246 4.16 -14.87 -16.80
CA GLY A 246 4.99 -14.03 -17.68
C GLY A 246 6.08 -13.23 -16.96
N GLU A 247 6.18 -13.30 -15.63
CA GLU A 247 7.26 -12.68 -14.86
C GLU A 247 8.39 -13.67 -14.55
N PHE A 248 9.60 -13.14 -14.51
CA PHE A 248 10.82 -13.87 -14.20
C PHE A 248 11.54 -13.18 -13.05
N ILE A 249 12.06 -13.99 -12.13
CA ILE A 249 13.06 -13.53 -11.18
C ILE A 249 14.43 -13.66 -11.84
N VAL A 250 15.23 -12.61 -11.73
CA VAL A 250 16.63 -12.61 -12.16
C VAL A 250 17.48 -12.40 -10.92
N HIS A 251 18.52 -13.21 -10.71
CA HIS A 251 19.40 -13.00 -9.58
C HIS A 251 20.85 -13.40 -9.82
N GLU A 252 21.73 -12.78 -9.03
CA GLU A 252 23.13 -13.13 -8.84
C GLU A 252 23.35 -13.50 -7.38
N ALA A 253 24.16 -14.52 -7.12
CA ALA A 253 24.37 -15.01 -5.76
C ALA A 253 25.77 -15.58 -5.53
N SER A 254 26.23 -15.52 -4.27
CA SER A 254 27.40 -16.25 -3.79
C SER A 254 27.32 -16.54 -2.29
N PRO A 255 28.05 -17.54 -1.78
CA PRO A 255 28.09 -17.87 -0.35
C PRO A 255 29.03 -16.95 0.44
N THR A 256 29.05 -15.64 0.15
CA THR A 256 30.03 -14.67 0.68
C THR A 256 29.34 -13.49 1.35
N SER A 257 28.65 -13.77 2.45
CA SER A 257 27.81 -12.79 3.15
C SER A 257 28.03 -12.83 4.67
N SER A 258 27.01 -12.53 5.48
CA SER A 258 27.09 -12.29 6.92
C SER A 258 27.60 -13.46 7.75
N GLY A 259 27.50 -14.70 7.24
CA GLY A 259 28.08 -15.88 7.90
C GLY A 259 29.58 -15.76 8.18
N ASN A 260 30.32 -14.90 7.46
CA ASN A 260 31.72 -14.62 7.77
C ASN A 260 31.90 -13.94 9.15
N LEU A 261 30.99 -13.02 9.50
CA LEU A 261 31.01 -12.37 10.81
C LEU A 261 30.63 -13.35 11.91
N GLU A 262 29.58 -14.15 11.69
CA GLU A 262 29.13 -15.17 12.64
C GLU A 262 30.25 -16.17 12.97
N TRP A 263 30.96 -16.66 11.95
CA TRP A 263 32.11 -17.52 12.15
C TRP A 263 33.21 -16.83 12.95
N PHE A 264 33.54 -15.57 12.59
CA PHE A 264 34.57 -14.81 13.28
C PHE A 264 34.25 -14.61 14.76
N THR A 265 33.02 -14.20 15.08
CA THR A 265 32.56 -14.04 16.47
C THR A 265 32.57 -15.37 17.23
N ALA A 266 32.15 -16.47 16.59
CA ALA A 266 32.22 -17.80 17.21
C ALA A 266 33.67 -18.22 17.55
N GLN A 267 34.69 -17.76 16.81
CA GLN A 267 36.10 -18.07 17.09
C GLN A 267 36.76 -17.10 18.09
N TRP A 268 36.33 -15.84 18.13
CA TRP A 268 37.00 -14.76 18.89
C TRP A 268 36.28 -14.34 20.18
N GLY A 269 35.23 -15.08 20.55
CA GLY A 269 34.38 -14.84 21.72
C GLY A 269 33.03 -14.28 21.30
N GLU A 270 31.97 -14.72 21.98
CA GLU A 270 30.62 -14.20 21.78
C GLU A 270 30.58 -12.72 22.16
N ILE A 271 30.64 -11.86 21.15
CA ILE A 271 30.45 -10.42 21.26
C ILE A 271 29.04 -10.15 20.74
N SER A 272 28.28 -9.32 21.44
CA SER A 272 26.93 -8.96 21.00
C SER A 272 26.97 -8.12 19.72
N PHE A 273 25.92 -8.20 18.89
CA PHE A 273 25.79 -7.36 17.70
C PHE A 273 25.85 -5.85 18.05
N ASP A 274 25.32 -5.44 19.20
CA ASP A 274 25.37 -4.06 19.67
C ASP A 274 26.81 -3.60 19.93
N GLU A 275 27.62 -4.42 20.60
CA GLU A 275 29.04 -4.12 20.84
C GLU A 275 29.83 -4.06 19.53
N ILE A 276 29.52 -4.94 18.57
CA ILE A 276 30.16 -4.90 17.24
C ILE A 276 29.79 -3.61 16.52
N ASN A 277 28.49 -3.26 16.48
CA ASN A 277 27.99 -2.05 15.85
C ASN A 277 28.62 -0.79 16.45
N GLN A 278 28.72 -0.70 17.79
CA GLN A 278 29.38 0.40 18.47
C GLN A 278 30.88 0.47 18.17
N ALA A 279 31.58 -0.68 18.16
CA ALA A 279 33.00 -0.75 17.84
C ALA A 279 33.27 -0.24 16.42
N VAL A 280 32.48 -0.71 15.43
CA VAL A 280 32.59 -0.26 14.04
C VAL A 280 32.23 1.22 13.90
N ALA A 281 31.13 1.67 14.50
CA ALA A 281 30.70 3.08 14.46
C ALA A 281 31.68 4.05 15.14
N SER A 282 32.55 3.58 16.04
CA SER A 282 33.57 4.39 16.71
C SER A 282 34.76 4.75 15.81
N LEU A 283 34.90 4.07 14.67
CA LEU A 283 35.99 4.29 13.72
C LEU A 283 35.60 5.31 12.64
N PRO A 284 36.58 6.00 12.04
CA PRO A 284 36.33 6.87 10.89
C PRO A 284 35.70 6.11 9.73
N LYS A 285 34.60 6.66 9.18
CA LYS A 285 33.95 6.15 7.97
C LYS A 285 34.90 6.26 6.77
N ALA A 286 35.02 5.21 5.96
CA ALA A 286 35.89 5.15 4.78
C ALA A 286 37.38 5.46 5.05
N GLY A 287 37.85 5.31 6.30
CA GLY A 287 39.24 5.51 6.69
C GLY A 287 40.07 4.22 6.80
N GLY A 288 39.50 3.06 6.45
CA GLY A 288 40.12 1.75 6.62
C GLY A 288 41.09 1.39 5.49
N ASP A 289 42.35 1.09 5.84
CA ASP A 289 43.36 0.50 4.94
C ASP A 289 43.45 -1.04 5.10
N LEU A 290 42.59 -1.62 5.93
CA LEU A 290 42.52 -3.05 6.24
C LEU A 290 41.33 -3.67 5.50
N PHE A 291 41.62 -4.60 4.59
CA PHE A 291 40.60 -5.29 3.81
C PHE A 291 40.37 -6.71 4.32
N PHE A 292 39.14 -7.18 4.24
CA PHE A 292 38.79 -8.58 4.47
C PHE A 292 38.19 -9.18 3.19
N LEU A 293 38.70 -10.34 2.78
CA LEU A 293 38.12 -11.14 1.69
C LEU A 293 37.12 -12.14 2.30
N PRO A 294 35.80 -12.00 2.09
CA PRO A 294 34.77 -12.78 2.80
C PRO A 294 34.51 -14.15 2.16
N PHE A 295 35.58 -14.86 1.79
CA PHE A 295 35.52 -16.09 1.00
C PHE A 295 35.57 -17.38 1.83
N LEU A 296 35.04 -17.35 3.05
CA LEU A 296 35.15 -18.48 3.98
C LEU A 296 34.37 -19.71 3.51
N TYR A 297 33.21 -19.51 2.89
CA TYR A 297 32.31 -20.57 2.42
C TYR A 297 32.30 -20.75 0.90
N GLY A 298 33.08 -19.94 0.17
CA GLY A 298 33.17 -19.91 -1.29
C GLY A 298 33.50 -18.51 -1.77
N SER A 299 33.60 -18.28 -3.08
CA SER A 299 33.96 -16.97 -3.63
C SER A 299 33.21 -16.67 -4.92
N ASN A 300 32.92 -15.39 -5.15
CA ASN A 300 32.45 -14.87 -6.43
C ASN A 300 33.59 -14.40 -7.35
N ALA A 301 34.85 -14.47 -6.89
CA ALA A 301 36.05 -14.06 -7.63
C ALA A 301 36.82 -15.24 -8.25
N GLY A 302 36.53 -16.49 -7.86
CA GLY A 302 37.15 -17.69 -8.42
C GLY A 302 36.96 -18.93 -7.55
N LEU A 303 37.01 -20.13 -8.16
CA LEU A 303 36.69 -21.40 -7.47
C LEU A 303 37.61 -21.75 -6.28
N GLU A 304 38.87 -21.27 -6.29
CA GLU A 304 39.91 -21.62 -5.30
C GLU A 304 40.31 -20.45 -4.40
N MET A 305 39.57 -19.34 -4.44
CA MET A 305 39.86 -18.16 -3.62
C MET A 305 39.56 -18.42 -2.14
N THR A 306 40.46 -17.99 -1.26
CA THR A 306 40.35 -18.16 0.19
C THR A 306 40.08 -16.84 0.91
N SER A 307 39.48 -16.92 2.10
CA SER A 307 39.31 -15.76 2.99
C SER A 307 40.64 -15.28 3.59
N GLY A 308 40.73 -13.99 3.93
CA GLY A 308 41.89 -13.43 4.61
C GLY A 308 41.80 -11.92 4.85
N PHE A 309 42.55 -11.44 5.84
CA PHE A 309 42.78 -10.02 6.07
C PHE A 309 44.03 -9.55 5.30
N TYR A 310 43.95 -8.38 4.66
CA TYR A 310 45.04 -7.77 3.90
C TYR A 310 45.29 -6.34 4.37
N GLY A 311 46.55 -5.97 4.60
CA GLY A 311 46.94 -4.63 5.06
C GLY A 311 47.10 -4.47 6.58
N MET A 312 47.07 -5.56 7.36
CA MET A 312 47.21 -5.50 8.83
C MET A 312 48.52 -4.84 9.29
N GLN A 313 48.42 -3.90 10.23
CA GLN A 313 49.54 -3.23 10.90
C GLN A 313 49.29 -3.16 12.41
N ALA A 314 50.33 -2.86 13.19
CA ALA A 314 50.27 -2.83 14.66
C ALA A 314 49.31 -1.76 15.25
N ILE A 315 48.86 -0.80 14.43
CA ILE A 315 47.89 0.22 14.81
C ILE A 315 46.44 -0.28 14.81
N HIS A 316 46.15 -1.37 14.08
CA HIS A 316 44.78 -1.88 13.95
C HIS A 316 44.34 -2.58 15.23
N THR A 317 43.08 -2.33 15.59
CA THR A 317 42.43 -2.90 16.78
C THR A 317 41.36 -3.90 16.38
N ARG A 318 40.71 -4.56 17.35
CA ARG A 318 39.55 -5.43 17.11
C ARG A 318 38.43 -4.73 16.32
N ALA A 319 38.18 -3.45 16.60
CA ALA A 319 37.19 -2.65 15.87
C ALA A 319 37.53 -2.55 14.37
N HIS A 320 38.82 -2.41 14.02
CA HIS A 320 39.25 -2.32 12.62
C HIS A 320 39.05 -3.64 11.87
N LEU A 321 39.25 -4.78 12.55
CA LEU A 321 38.97 -6.11 11.98
C LEU A 321 37.47 -6.30 11.74
N LEU A 322 36.63 -5.89 12.69
CA LEU A 322 35.16 -5.97 12.54
C LEU A 322 34.66 -5.06 11.41
N GLN A 323 35.18 -3.83 11.31
CA GLN A 323 34.87 -2.92 10.21
C GLN A 323 35.28 -3.52 8.87
N ALA A 324 36.49 -4.10 8.78
CA ALA A 324 36.95 -4.76 7.56
C ALA A 324 36.04 -5.92 7.15
N ILE A 325 35.50 -6.70 8.10
CA ILE A 325 34.51 -7.76 7.80
C ILE A 325 33.21 -7.14 7.25
N TYR A 326 32.69 -6.08 7.88
CA TYR A 326 31.47 -5.40 7.41
C TYR A 326 31.64 -4.89 5.98
N GLU A 327 32.74 -4.16 5.73
CA GLU A 327 33.10 -3.60 4.43
C GLU A 327 33.36 -4.69 3.39
N GLY A 328 34.09 -5.75 3.74
CA GLY A 328 34.37 -6.87 2.85
C GLY A 328 33.10 -7.58 2.37
N VAL A 329 32.14 -7.81 3.28
CA VAL A 329 30.81 -8.35 2.92
C VAL A 329 30.04 -7.37 2.03
N VAL A 330 30.02 -6.08 2.34
CA VAL A 330 29.39 -5.05 1.48
C VAL A 330 30.01 -5.04 0.08
N PHE A 331 31.35 -5.05 -0.03
CA PHE A 331 32.04 -5.07 -1.33
C PHE A 331 31.76 -6.35 -2.13
N SER A 332 31.61 -7.48 -1.44
CA SER A 332 31.20 -8.73 -2.09
C SER A 332 29.78 -8.64 -2.65
N HIS A 333 28.84 -8.07 -1.89
CA HIS A 333 27.48 -7.76 -2.36
C HIS A 333 27.48 -6.77 -3.53
N MET A 334 28.34 -5.74 -3.50
CA MET A 334 28.48 -4.79 -4.59
C MET A 334 28.90 -5.43 -5.91
N THR A 335 29.59 -6.58 -5.88
CA THR A 335 29.89 -7.34 -7.11
C THR A 335 28.60 -7.79 -7.78
N HIS A 336 27.66 -8.37 -7.01
CA HIS A 336 26.36 -8.80 -7.52
C HIS A 336 25.48 -7.61 -7.89
N LEU A 337 25.43 -6.60 -7.03
CA LEU A 337 24.61 -5.41 -7.26
C LEU A 337 25.04 -4.66 -8.53
N ASN A 338 26.34 -4.49 -8.78
CA ASN A 338 26.82 -3.83 -9.98
C ASN A 338 26.45 -4.61 -11.25
N ARG A 339 26.59 -5.95 -11.23
CA ARG A 339 26.13 -6.79 -12.34
C ARG A 339 24.63 -6.69 -12.53
N MET A 340 23.87 -6.74 -11.45
CA MET A 340 22.41 -6.62 -11.51
C MET A 340 22.00 -5.23 -12.04
N ARG A 341 22.75 -4.17 -11.77
CA ARG A 341 22.52 -2.83 -12.35
C ARG A 341 22.83 -2.72 -13.84
N GLU A 342 23.66 -3.60 -14.40
CA GLU A 342 23.81 -3.71 -15.85
C GLU A 342 22.56 -4.33 -16.50
N ARG A 343 21.83 -5.18 -15.77
CA ARG A 343 20.55 -5.76 -16.21
C ARG A 343 19.34 -4.86 -15.91
N PHE A 344 19.33 -4.24 -14.74
CA PHE A 344 18.29 -3.36 -14.22
C PHE A 344 18.88 -1.94 -14.11
N THR A 345 18.91 -1.24 -15.24
CA THR A 345 19.66 0.00 -15.44
C THR A 345 19.13 1.18 -14.64
N ASP A 346 17.83 1.18 -14.34
CA ASP A 346 17.12 2.31 -13.74
C ASP A 346 16.87 2.13 -12.23
N VAL A 347 17.58 1.20 -11.59
CA VAL A 347 17.42 0.90 -10.17
C VAL A 347 17.86 2.08 -9.30
N HIS A 348 16.97 2.51 -8.40
CA HIS A 348 17.24 3.54 -7.40
C HIS A 348 16.97 3.07 -5.96
N THR A 349 16.29 1.94 -5.78
CA THR A 349 15.94 1.39 -4.47
C THR A 349 16.48 -0.03 -4.31
N LEU A 350 17.03 -0.33 -3.13
CA LEU A 350 17.45 -1.67 -2.72
C LEU A 350 16.73 -2.05 -1.43
N ARG A 351 15.88 -3.07 -1.49
CA ARG A 351 15.25 -3.66 -0.31
C ARG A 351 16.13 -4.73 0.28
N VAL A 352 16.47 -4.61 1.56
CA VAL A 352 17.48 -5.46 2.19
C VAL A 352 16.86 -6.29 3.30
N THR A 353 17.09 -7.59 3.26
CA THR A 353 16.66 -8.54 4.30
C THR A 353 17.83 -9.39 4.80
N GLY A 354 17.66 -10.05 5.96
CA GLY A 354 18.68 -10.88 6.61
C GLY A 354 19.35 -10.17 7.80
N GLY A 355 20.14 -10.92 8.58
CA GLY A 355 20.70 -10.46 9.87
C GLY A 355 21.35 -9.06 9.87
N PRO A 356 22.16 -8.68 8.86
CA PRO A 356 22.75 -7.35 8.76
C PRO A 356 21.74 -6.20 8.65
N ALA A 357 20.50 -6.45 8.19
CA ALA A 357 19.45 -5.44 8.10
C ALA A 357 19.11 -4.81 9.46
N HIS A 358 19.43 -5.48 10.57
CA HIS A 358 19.26 -4.95 11.92
C HIS A 358 20.39 -4.00 12.37
N SER A 359 21.40 -3.76 11.54
CA SER A 359 22.53 -2.89 11.84
C SER A 359 22.48 -1.61 11.01
N ASP A 360 22.08 -0.50 11.64
CA ASP A 360 22.05 0.82 10.99
C ASP A 360 23.41 1.22 10.40
N VAL A 361 24.50 0.91 11.11
CA VAL A 361 25.86 1.22 10.62
C VAL A 361 26.21 0.40 9.37
N TRP A 362 25.81 -0.87 9.31
CA TRP A 362 26.08 -1.74 8.16
C TRP A 362 25.20 -1.36 6.96
N MET A 363 23.93 -1.04 7.20
CA MET A 363 23.00 -0.56 6.17
C MET A 363 23.42 0.80 5.62
N GLN A 364 23.93 1.70 6.47
CA GLN A 364 24.48 2.96 6.01
C GLN A 364 25.73 2.76 5.15
N MET A 365 26.63 1.81 5.48
CA MET A 365 27.76 1.46 4.61
C MET A 365 27.29 0.96 3.25
N LEU A 366 26.28 0.10 3.21
CA LEU A 366 25.70 -0.38 1.95
C LEU A 366 25.05 0.77 1.16
N ALA A 367 24.33 1.67 1.81
CA ALA A 367 23.75 2.86 1.19
C ALA A 367 24.82 3.77 0.58
N ASP A 368 25.88 4.06 1.34
CA ASP A 368 26.98 4.94 0.93
C ASP A 368 27.74 4.37 -0.28
N VAL A 369 28.01 3.06 -0.29
CA VAL A 369 28.76 2.40 -1.38
C VAL A 369 27.90 2.13 -2.61
N SER A 370 26.61 1.81 -2.44
CA SER A 370 25.71 1.54 -3.57
C SER A 370 25.17 2.79 -4.25
N GLY A 371 25.01 3.88 -3.49
CA GLY A 371 24.30 5.08 -3.90
C GLY A 371 22.78 4.90 -4.04
N LEU A 372 22.22 3.80 -3.49
CA LEU A 372 20.80 3.48 -3.55
C LEU A 372 20.09 3.82 -2.24
N ARG A 373 18.79 4.11 -2.32
CA ARG A 373 17.93 4.16 -1.14
C ARG A 373 17.79 2.74 -0.59
N ILE A 374 18.21 2.53 0.65
CA ILE A 374 18.03 1.26 1.36
C ILE A 374 16.66 1.27 2.05
N GLU A 375 15.86 0.25 1.77
CA GLU A 375 14.57 0.01 2.42
C GLU A 375 14.62 -1.31 3.19
N LEU A 376 14.13 -1.33 4.43
CA LEU A 376 14.14 -2.52 5.28
C LEU A 376 12.71 -3.05 5.43
N PRO A 377 12.34 -4.19 4.82
CA PRO A 377 11.04 -4.80 5.02
C PRO A 377 10.85 -5.19 6.49
N GLN A 378 9.65 -4.98 7.03
CA GLN A 378 9.29 -5.33 8.42
C GLN A 378 8.97 -6.83 8.60
N VAL A 379 9.17 -7.66 7.57
CA VAL A 379 8.88 -9.10 7.61
C VAL A 379 10.17 -9.84 7.94
N GLU A 380 10.26 -10.35 9.17
CA GLU A 380 11.42 -11.14 9.64
C GLU A 380 11.46 -12.53 8.96
N GLU A 381 10.32 -13.25 8.98
CA GLU A 381 10.22 -14.64 8.51
C GLU A 381 9.77 -14.74 7.04
N THR A 382 10.56 -14.15 6.14
CA THR A 382 10.21 -14.01 4.70
C THR A 382 9.87 -15.34 4.03
N GLY A 383 10.61 -16.42 4.32
CA GLY A 383 10.33 -17.74 3.75
C GLY A 383 8.92 -18.24 4.10
N CYS A 384 8.58 -18.22 5.39
CA CYS A 384 7.26 -18.65 5.89
C CYS A 384 6.14 -17.73 5.42
N PHE A 385 6.40 -16.42 5.37
CA PHE A 385 5.40 -15.45 4.97
C PHE A 385 5.02 -15.58 3.50
N GLY A 386 5.99 -15.70 2.59
CA GLY A 386 5.69 -15.90 1.17
C GLY A 386 4.96 -17.22 0.91
N ALA A 387 5.31 -18.28 1.64
CA ALA A 387 4.56 -19.55 1.60
C ALA A 387 3.10 -19.38 2.04
N ALA A 388 2.84 -18.58 3.08
CA ALA A 388 1.48 -18.26 3.51
C ALA A 388 0.73 -17.40 2.49
N LEU A 389 1.40 -16.47 1.80
CA LEU A 389 0.81 -15.69 0.70
C LEU A 389 0.39 -16.61 -0.45
N ALA A 390 1.25 -17.55 -0.87
CA ALA A 390 0.92 -18.52 -1.91
C ALA A 390 -0.31 -19.37 -1.51
N ALA A 391 -0.40 -19.79 -0.25
CA ALA A 391 -1.56 -20.52 0.25
C ALA A 391 -2.84 -19.68 0.25
N ARG A 392 -2.77 -18.40 0.61
CA ARG A 392 -3.92 -17.47 0.61
C ARG A 392 -4.41 -17.18 -0.80
N VAL A 393 -3.50 -17.02 -1.76
CA VAL A 393 -3.87 -16.86 -3.18
C VAL A 393 -4.52 -18.15 -3.69
N GLY A 394 -3.87 -19.30 -3.47
CA GLY A 394 -4.38 -20.60 -3.93
C GLY A 394 -5.72 -21.02 -3.34
N THR A 395 -6.07 -20.51 -2.15
CA THR A 395 -7.36 -20.77 -1.48
C THR A 395 -8.41 -19.68 -1.74
N GLY A 396 -8.08 -18.65 -2.54
CA GLY A 396 -8.99 -17.55 -2.88
C GLY A 396 -9.23 -16.55 -1.75
N VAL A 397 -8.40 -16.54 -0.70
CA VAL A 397 -8.41 -15.47 0.32
C VAL A 397 -7.93 -14.15 -0.29
N TYR A 398 -6.97 -14.23 -1.22
CA TYR A 398 -6.60 -13.15 -2.12
C TYR A 398 -6.79 -13.63 -3.56
N ARG A 399 -7.11 -12.71 -4.47
CA ARG A 399 -7.30 -12.95 -5.90
C ARG A 399 -5.98 -13.31 -6.59
N ASP A 400 -4.92 -12.58 -6.27
CA ASP A 400 -3.59 -12.69 -6.88
C ASP A 400 -2.49 -12.24 -5.91
N PHE A 401 -1.22 -12.47 -6.29
CA PHE A 401 -0.08 -12.09 -5.45
C PHE A 401 0.07 -10.57 -5.31
N SER A 402 -0.34 -9.78 -6.31
CA SER A 402 -0.30 -8.32 -6.23
C SER A 402 -1.26 -7.77 -5.16
N GLU A 403 -2.48 -8.30 -5.06
CA GLU A 403 -3.40 -8.02 -3.95
C GLU A 403 -2.81 -8.47 -2.61
N ALA A 404 -2.27 -9.70 -2.57
CA ALA A 404 -1.69 -10.27 -1.35
C ALA A 404 -0.53 -9.42 -0.81
N GLN A 405 0.37 -8.94 -1.67
CA GLN A 405 1.48 -8.06 -1.29
C GLN A 405 0.97 -6.69 -0.80
N ARG A 406 0.04 -6.05 -1.51
CA ARG A 406 -0.49 -4.72 -1.14
C ARG A 406 -1.17 -4.72 0.23
N LEU A 407 -2.03 -5.70 0.51
CA LEU A 407 -2.76 -5.80 1.77
C LEU A 407 -1.90 -6.30 2.94
N SER A 408 -0.70 -6.81 2.64
CA SER A 408 0.27 -7.30 3.62
C SER A 408 1.30 -6.27 4.05
N ARG A 409 1.41 -5.13 3.36
CA ARG A 409 2.35 -4.06 3.75
C ARG A 409 1.87 -3.44 5.07
N PRO A 410 2.64 -3.52 6.18
CA PRO A 410 2.38 -2.66 7.32
C PRO A 410 2.60 -1.21 6.88
N HIS A 411 1.63 -0.35 7.18
CA HIS A 411 1.64 1.06 6.82
C HIS A 411 3.02 1.70 7.05
N GLN A 412 3.52 2.39 6.02
CA GLN A 412 4.74 3.18 6.12
C GLN A 412 4.56 4.26 7.20
N GLY A 413 5.27 4.10 8.32
CA GLY A 413 5.99 5.18 9.00
C GLY A 413 5.21 6.26 9.75
N ALA A 414 3.89 6.37 9.65
CA ALA A 414 3.14 7.09 10.68
C ALA A 414 2.96 6.11 11.84
N HIS A 415 3.87 6.13 12.82
CA HIS A 415 3.67 5.43 14.08
C HIS A 415 2.43 6.01 14.76
N ILE A 416 1.24 5.50 14.42
CA ILE A 416 0.00 5.84 15.09
C ILE A 416 0.13 5.25 16.49
N MET A 417 0.58 6.07 17.43
CA MET A 417 0.56 5.70 18.83
C MET A 417 -0.88 5.39 19.21
N SER A 418 -1.12 4.18 19.71
CA SER A 418 -2.42 3.77 20.19
C SER A 418 -2.85 4.71 21.33
N ARG A 419 -4.16 4.99 21.40
CA ARG A 419 -4.72 5.81 22.47
C ARG A 419 -4.43 5.13 23.83
N PRO A 420 -3.75 5.80 24.77
CA PRO A 420 -3.57 5.28 26.11
C PRO A 420 -4.89 4.99 26.82
N LEU A 421 -4.92 3.90 27.59
CA LEU A 421 -6.06 3.51 28.42
C LEU A 421 -6.00 4.16 29.81
N LEU A 422 -7.14 4.37 30.46
CA LEU A 422 -7.21 4.83 31.84
C LEU A 422 -7.41 3.65 32.81
N GLN A 423 -6.49 3.47 33.75
CA GLN A 423 -6.49 2.38 34.72
C GLN A 423 -6.77 2.87 36.14
N LEU A 424 -7.75 2.23 36.80
CA LEU A 424 -8.06 2.44 38.22
C LEU A 424 -7.27 1.46 39.10
N ALA A 425 -6.38 1.98 39.94
CA ALA A 425 -5.62 1.18 40.92
C ALA A 425 -6.30 1.17 42.29
N LEU A 426 -6.76 -0.01 42.75
CA LEU A 426 -7.50 -0.20 44.00
C LEU A 426 -6.58 -0.66 45.14
N ASP A 427 -6.00 0.31 45.85
CA ASP A 427 -5.08 0.08 46.98
C ASP A 427 -5.81 -0.02 48.35
N HIS A 428 -7.02 -0.57 48.39
CA HIS A 428 -7.82 -0.68 49.63
C HIS A 428 -7.41 -1.91 50.46
N SER A 429 -7.57 -1.82 51.78
CA SER A 429 -7.38 -2.95 52.69
C SER A 429 -8.61 -3.85 52.83
N SER A 430 -9.75 -3.49 52.24
CA SER A 430 -10.97 -4.31 52.23
C SER A 430 -11.63 -4.35 50.86
N LEU A 431 -12.16 -5.52 50.51
CA LEU A 431 -12.87 -5.73 49.25
C LEU A 431 -14.10 -4.82 49.11
N GLU A 432 -14.85 -4.62 50.20
CA GLU A 432 -16.05 -3.78 50.21
C GLU A 432 -15.75 -2.32 49.82
N ALA A 433 -14.61 -1.78 50.25
CA ALA A 433 -14.21 -0.42 49.88
C ALA A 433 -13.84 -0.35 48.40
N ALA A 434 -13.08 -1.33 47.90
CA ALA A 434 -12.70 -1.41 46.50
C ALA A 434 -13.93 -1.52 45.57
N GLN A 435 -14.91 -2.35 45.92
CA GLN A 435 -16.13 -2.54 45.13
C GLN A 435 -17.01 -1.29 45.06
N ARG A 436 -16.98 -0.42 46.10
CA ARG A 436 -17.68 0.88 46.07
C ARG A 436 -17.06 1.80 45.02
N ASP A 437 -15.73 1.90 44.99
CA ASP A 437 -15.03 2.76 44.04
C ASP A 437 -15.20 2.24 42.60
N VAL A 438 -15.15 0.92 42.41
CA VAL A 438 -15.47 0.29 41.11
C VAL A 438 -16.89 0.61 40.67
N THR A 439 -17.89 0.53 41.57
CA THR A 439 -19.28 0.87 41.22
C THR A 439 -19.40 2.31 40.73
N GLN A 440 -18.61 3.22 41.32
CA GLN A 440 -18.63 4.64 40.96
C GLN A 440 -17.87 4.95 39.65
N LEU A 441 -16.83 4.18 39.32
CA LEU A 441 -15.87 4.52 38.27
C LEU A 441 -15.81 3.56 37.08
N LYS A 442 -16.39 2.36 37.14
CA LYS A 442 -16.25 1.33 36.10
C LYS A 442 -16.62 1.82 34.69
N ASP A 443 -17.55 2.75 34.57
CA ASP A 443 -18.01 3.29 33.29
C ASP A 443 -17.13 4.44 32.78
N SER A 444 -16.18 4.91 33.60
CA SER A 444 -15.27 6.03 33.31
C SER A 444 -13.80 5.60 33.23
N VAL A 445 -13.50 4.31 33.33
CA VAL A 445 -12.13 3.77 33.20
C VAL A 445 -12.12 2.56 32.29
N ASP A 446 -10.98 2.27 31.68
CA ASP A 446 -10.79 1.16 30.74
C ASP A 446 -10.32 -0.12 31.46
N ILE A 447 -9.50 0.04 32.50
CA ILE A 447 -8.82 -1.04 33.22
C ILE A 447 -9.10 -0.90 34.72
N VAL A 448 -9.29 -2.03 35.41
CA VAL A 448 -9.45 -2.10 36.86
C VAL A 448 -8.40 -3.05 37.46
N GLU A 449 -7.60 -2.54 38.39
CA GLU A 449 -6.50 -3.28 39.01
C GLU A 449 -6.84 -3.67 40.46
N ALA A 450 -6.66 -4.94 40.81
CA ALA A 450 -6.55 -5.37 42.19
C ALA A 450 -5.15 -5.01 42.69
N GLY A 451 -5.04 -3.86 43.37
CA GLY A 451 -3.76 -3.34 43.85
C GLY A 451 -3.09 -4.28 44.87
N THR A 452 -1.78 -4.13 45.05
CA THR A 452 -0.98 -4.99 45.95
C THR A 452 -1.59 -5.14 47.35
N ILE A 453 -2.08 -4.04 47.97
CA ILE A 453 -2.67 -4.08 49.33
C ILE A 453 -3.95 -4.91 49.37
N LEU A 454 -4.80 -4.78 48.34
CA LEU A 454 -6.05 -5.54 48.25
C LEU A 454 -5.75 -7.03 48.05
N CYS A 455 -4.81 -7.35 47.16
CA CYS A 455 -4.37 -8.72 46.93
C CYS A 455 -3.78 -9.38 48.19
N LEU A 456 -3.02 -8.64 49.01
CA LEU A 456 -2.46 -9.19 50.25
C LEU A 456 -3.53 -9.50 51.32
N ASN A 457 -4.62 -8.74 51.38
CA ASN A 457 -5.68 -8.96 52.37
C ASN A 457 -6.72 -10.00 51.91
N GLU A 458 -7.08 -9.99 50.63
CA GLU A 458 -8.21 -10.76 50.09
C GLU A 458 -7.78 -11.93 49.17
N GLY A 459 -6.50 -12.00 48.80
CA GLY A 459 -5.94 -13.03 47.93
C GLY A 459 -6.61 -13.08 46.55
N LEU A 460 -6.76 -14.30 46.01
CA LEU A 460 -7.45 -14.58 44.74
C LEU A 460 -8.91 -14.11 44.72
N GLY A 461 -9.53 -13.92 45.89
CA GLY A 461 -10.92 -13.44 46.01
C GLY A 461 -11.10 -12.05 45.40
N ALA A 462 -10.10 -11.17 45.51
CA ALA A 462 -10.15 -9.82 44.94
C ALA A 462 -10.31 -9.85 43.42
N VAL A 463 -9.47 -10.61 42.71
CA VAL A 463 -9.50 -10.70 41.24
C VAL A 463 -10.83 -11.26 40.75
N LYS A 464 -11.34 -12.31 41.40
CA LYS A 464 -12.64 -12.92 41.05
C LYS A 464 -13.78 -11.93 41.23
N ALA A 465 -13.82 -11.23 42.37
CA ALA A 465 -14.85 -10.25 42.66
C ALA A 465 -14.84 -9.07 41.68
N LEU A 466 -13.65 -8.61 41.26
CA LEU A 466 -13.54 -7.56 40.24
C LEU A 466 -13.99 -8.03 38.86
N ARG A 467 -13.64 -9.25 38.44
CA ARG A 467 -14.14 -9.83 37.19
C ARG A 467 -15.66 -9.98 37.19
N GLU A 468 -16.25 -10.44 38.30
CA GLU A 468 -17.71 -10.55 38.43
C GLU A 468 -18.41 -9.17 38.33
N GLN A 469 -17.80 -8.12 38.89
CA GLN A 469 -18.35 -6.77 38.85
C GLN A 469 -18.12 -6.06 37.50
N CYS A 470 -17.03 -6.39 36.82
CA CYS A 470 -16.58 -5.76 35.57
C CYS A 470 -16.26 -6.83 34.50
N PRO A 471 -17.28 -7.52 33.95
CA PRO A 471 -17.07 -8.62 33.00
C PRO A 471 -16.36 -8.18 31.72
N ASP A 472 -16.58 -6.94 31.27
CA ASP A 472 -16.09 -6.41 29.99
C ASP A 472 -14.82 -5.55 30.10
N LYS A 473 -14.23 -5.44 31.30
CA LYS A 473 -13.02 -4.62 31.53
C LYS A 473 -11.76 -5.47 31.56
N ILE A 474 -10.63 -4.82 31.30
CA ILE A 474 -9.31 -5.42 31.57
C ILE A 474 -9.12 -5.45 33.08
N ILE A 475 -8.84 -6.64 33.63
CA ILE A 475 -8.58 -6.83 35.05
C ILE A 475 -7.09 -7.10 35.26
N VAL A 476 -6.45 -6.35 36.16
CA VAL A 476 -5.02 -6.50 36.48
C VAL A 476 -4.85 -7.10 37.87
N ALA A 477 -4.01 -8.13 37.98
CA ALA A 477 -3.55 -8.68 39.24
C ALA A 477 -2.15 -8.10 39.57
N ASP A 478 -2.13 -7.05 40.39
CA ASP A 478 -0.88 -6.39 40.78
C ASP A 478 -0.20 -7.12 41.95
N TRP A 479 0.47 -8.23 41.65
CA TRP A 479 1.10 -9.11 42.64
C TRP A 479 2.60 -8.88 42.83
N LYS A 480 3.26 -8.16 41.91
CA LYS A 480 4.72 -7.93 41.93
C LYS A 480 5.49 -9.23 42.09
N VAL A 481 5.13 -10.23 41.29
CA VAL A 481 5.67 -11.58 41.39
C VAL A 481 7.19 -11.55 41.29
N ALA A 482 7.87 -12.14 42.28
CA ALA A 482 9.33 -12.25 42.32
C ALA A 482 9.84 -13.67 41.99
N ASP A 483 9.00 -14.69 42.22
CA ASP A 483 9.28 -16.11 41.97
C ASP A 483 7.97 -16.87 41.69
N ALA A 484 8.05 -18.11 41.18
CA ALA A 484 6.91 -18.96 40.83
C ALA A 484 5.99 -18.39 39.73
N GLY A 485 6.59 -17.74 38.72
CA GLY A 485 5.89 -17.03 37.64
C GLY A 485 4.79 -17.85 36.93
N GLU A 486 5.05 -19.11 36.56
CA GLU A 486 4.05 -19.98 35.91
C GLU A 486 2.86 -20.29 36.82
N THR A 487 3.12 -20.71 38.07
CA THR A 487 2.08 -21.07 39.03
C THR A 487 1.18 -19.87 39.36
N LEU A 488 1.78 -18.70 39.58
CA LEU A 488 1.04 -17.49 39.90
C LEU A 488 0.29 -16.94 38.68
N ALA A 489 0.89 -16.98 37.49
CA ALA A 489 0.19 -16.68 36.23
C ALA A 489 -1.06 -17.56 36.08
N GLN A 490 -0.93 -18.88 36.24
CA GLN A 490 -2.05 -19.81 36.13
C GLN A 490 -3.19 -19.45 37.11
N GLN A 491 -2.84 -19.04 38.33
CA GLN A 491 -3.83 -18.62 39.34
C GLN A 491 -4.48 -17.27 38.99
N ALA A 492 -3.71 -16.27 38.58
CA ALA A 492 -4.21 -14.94 38.23
C ALA A 492 -5.16 -14.99 37.02
N PHE A 493 -4.72 -15.59 35.92
CA PHE A 493 -5.52 -15.70 34.69
C PHE A 493 -6.71 -16.66 34.89
N GLY A 494 -6.54 -17.74 35.65
CA GLY A 494 -7.63 -18.63 36.05
C GLY A 494 -8.68 -17.98 36.96
N ALA A 495 -8.32 -16.92 37.69
CA ALA A 495 -9.25 -16.09 38.47
C ALA A 495 -9.94 -15.00 37.65
N GLY A 496 -9.55 -14.82 36.38
CA GLY A 496 -10.15 -13.85 35.46
C GLY A 496 -9.36 -12.57 35.25
N ALA A 497 -8.09 -12.49 35.67
CA ALA A 497 -7.21 -11.40 35.26
C ALA A 497 -6.93 -11.46 33.75
N ASN A 498 -6.66 -10.31 33.13
CA ASN A 498 -6.07 -10.19 31.80
C ASN A 498 -4.58 -9.91 31.88
N TRP A 499 -4.14 -9.15 32.90
CA TRP A 499 -2.73 -8.80 33.10
C TRP A 499 -2.24 -9.17 34.51
N MET A 500 -0.96 -9.52 34.63
CA MET A 500 -0.29 -9.77 35.91
C MET A 500 1.05 -9.05 35.98
N THR A 501 1.37 -8.46 37.13
CA THR A 501 2.64 -7.76 37.34
C THR A 501 3.74 -8.70 37.84
N ILE A 502 4.94 -8.58 37.25
CA ILE A 502 6.18 -9.23 37.70
C ILE A 502 7.17 -8.13 38.04
N ILE A 503 7.83 -8.21 39.20
CA ILE A 503 8.79 -7.18 39.60
C ILE A 503 10.07 -7.28 38.75
N CYS A 504 10.66 -6.14 38.35
CA CYS A 504 11.86 -6.13 37.51
C CYS A 504 13.07 -6.86 38.11
N ALA A 505 13.09 -7.08 39.44
CA ALA A 505 14.14 -7.84 40.12
C ALA A 505 13.96 -9.37 40.06
N ALA A 506 12.86 -9.87 39.48
CA ALA A 506 12.65 -11.30 39.31
C ALA A 506 13.69 -11.90 38.34
N PRO A 507 14.18 -13.13 38.58
CA PRO A 507 15.03 -13.81 37.61
C PRO A 507 14.33 -13.91 36.24
N LEU A 508 15.07 -13.76 35.15
CA LEU A 508 14.51 -13.84 33.79
C LEU A 508 13.71 -15.13 33.55
N ALA A 509 14.15 -16.26 34.12
CA ALA A 509 13.43 -17.53 34.06
C ALA A 509 12.02 -17.49 34.70
N THR A 510 11.81 -16.65 35.72
CA THR A 510 10.49 -16.40 36.31
C THR A 510 9.61 -15.62 35.34
N VAL A 511 10.18 -14.60 34.68
CA VAL A 511 9.48 -13.79 33.68
C VAL A 511 9.07 -14.65 32.49
N GLU A 512 9.99 -15.43 31.95
CA GLU A 512 9.77 -16.32 30.80
C GLU A 512 8.65 -17.33 31.06
N LYS A 513 8.71 -18.02 32.21
CA LYS A 513 7.67 -18.97 32.62
C LYS A 513 6.31 -18.32 32.87
N GLY A 514 6.29 -17.13 33.48
CA GLY A 514 5.07 -16.36 33.67
C GLY A 514 4.46 -15.89 32.34
N HIS A 515 5.28 -15.40 31.42
CA HIS A 515 4.88 -14.94 30.09
C HIS A 515 4.31 -16.08 29.24
N ALA A 516 4.99 -17.24 29.21
CA ALA A 516 4.50 -18.40 28.47
C ALA A 516 3.13 -18.88 28.96
N MET A 517 2.87 -18.82 30.28
CA MET A 517 1.54 -19.15 30.83
C MET A 517 0.51 -18.06 30.51
N ALA A 518 0.89 -16.78 30.56
CA ALA A 518 0.03 -15.66 30.17
C ALA A 518 -0.46 -15.81 28.73
N GLN A 519 0.44 -16.09 27.79
CA GLN A 519 0.11 -16.32 26.39
C GLN A 519 -0.89 -17.47 26.21
N ARG A 520 -0.70 -18.59 26.93
CA ARG A 520 -1.64 -19.74 26.89
C ARG A 520 -3.05 -19.38 27.37
N CYS A 521 -3.17 -18.41 28.27
CA CYS A 521 -4.44 -17.94 28.81
C CYS A 521 -5.00 -16.71 28.09
N GLY A 522 -4.34 -16.21 27.04
CA GLY A 522 -4.73 -14.97 26.35
C GLY A 522 -4.52 -13.70 27.21
N GLY A 523 -3.62 -13.76 28.18
CA GLY A 523 -3.25 -12.63 29.04
C GLY A 523 -1.85 -12.10 28.77
N GLU A 524 -1.45 -11.04 29.48
CA GLU A 524 -0.15 -10.39 29.33
C GLU A 524 0.56 -10.17 30.67
N ILE A 525 1.88 -10.07 30.60
CA ILE A 525 2.74 -9.72 31.74
C ILE A 525 3.14 -8.25 31.64
N GLN A 526 3.11 -7.56 32.77
CA GLN A 526 3.65 -6.21 32.91
C GLN A 526 4.86 -6.24 33.84
N ILE A 527 6.03 -5.81 33.36
CA ILE A 527 7.21 -5.72 34.22
C ILE A 527 7.16 -4.41 35.00
N GLU A 528 7.08 -4.50 36.32
CA GLU A 528 7.07 -3.31 37.17
C GLU A 528 8.48 -2.83 37.45
N LEU A 529 8.80 -1.66 36.91
CA LEU A 529 10.12 -1.04 36.97
C LEU A 529 10.24 -0.21 38.24
N PHE A 530 10.93 -0.79 39.24
CA PHE A 530 11.22 -0.12 40.49
C PHE A 530 12.64 -0.44 40.97
N GLY A 531 13.35 0.57 41.51
CA GLY A 531 14.71 0.38 42.00
C GLY A 531 15.72 0.20 40.87
N ASN A 532 16.52 -0.87 40.94
CA ASN A 532 17.61 -1.11 40.00
C ASN A 532 17.18 -2.07 38.89
N TRP A 533 17.31 -1.61 37.66
CA TRP A 533 17.17 -2.35 36.41
C TRP A 533 18.03 -1.64 35.35
N THR A 534 18.36 -2.35 34.29
CA THR A 534 19.16 -1.86 33.16
C THR A 534 18.38 -1.96 31.85
N LEU A 535 18.82 -1.25 30.81
CA LEU A 535 18.24 -1.39 29.48
C LEU A 535 18.49 -2.80 28.90
N ASP A 536 19.52 -3.51 29.36
CA ASP A 536 19.79 -4.88 28.97
C ASP A 536 18.75 -5.84 29.56
N ASP A 537 18.36 -5.65 30.83
CA ASP A 537 17.22 -6.39 31.41
C ASP A 537 15.94 -6.15 30.59
N ALA A 538 15.70 -4.90 30.16
CA ALA A 538 14.55 -4.55 29.33
C ALA A 538 14.58 -5.20 27.94
N ARG A 539 15.76 -5.26 27.30
CA ARG A 539 15.97 -5.99 26.05
C ARG A 539 15.73 -7.49 26.23
N ASP A 540 16.16 -8.06 27.35
CA ASP A 540 15.94 -9.48 27.65
C ASP A 540 14.44 -9.79 27.82
N TRP A 541 13.68 -8.94 28.53
CA TRP A 541 12.21 -9.08 28.61
C TRP A 541 11.54 -8.94 27.25
N HIS A 542 11.96 -7.97 26.44
CA HIS A 542 11.42 -7.80 25.09
C HIS A 542 11.73 -9.00 24.20
N ARG A 543 12.94 -9.56 24.29
CA ARG A 543 13.38 -10.73 23.51
C ARG A 543 12.54 -11.97 23.82
N ILE A 544 12.17 -12.21 25.08
CA ILE A 544 11.30 -13.34 25.46
C ILE A 544 9.81 -13.11 25.16
N GLY A 545 9.44 -11.96 24.57
CA GLY A 545 8.07 -11.68 24.11
C GLY A 545 7.26 -10.73 24.99
N VAL A 546 7.79 -10.26 26.12
CA VAL A 546 7.09 -9.27 26.94
C VAL A 546 7.02 -7.95 26.19
N ARG A 547 5.87 -7.29 26.24
CA ARG A 547 5.61 -6.03 25.52
C ARG A 547 5.24 -4.86 26.44
N GLN A 548 4.93 -5.13 27.72
CA GLN A 548 4.47 -4.10 28.64
C GLN A 548 5.41 -3.93 29.84
N ALA A 549 5.63 -2.69 30.24
CA ALA A 549 6.31 -2.35 31.49
C ALA A 549 5.57 -1.21 32.22
N ILE A 550 5.61 -1.21 33.55
CA ILE A 550 5.05 -0.15 34.38
C ILE A 550 6.20 0.74 34.83
N TYR A 551 6.18 2.01 34.45
CA TYR A 551 7.13 2.99 34.95
C TYR A 551 6.52 3.72 36.15
N HIS A 552 7.06 3.45 37.34
CA HIS A 552 6.50 3.90 38.61
C HIS A 552 7.38 4.95 39.28
N ARG A 553 6.87 6.17 39.45
CA ARG A 553 7.46 7.15 40.38
C ARG A 553 7.09 6.79 41.82
N GLY A 554 8.03 6.21 42.57
CA GLY A 554 7.79 5.66 43.91
C GLY A 554 7.09 6.64 44.87
N ARG A 555 6.21 6.12 45.72
CA ARG A 555 5.42 6.91 46.69
C ARG A 555 6.28 7.79 47.60
N ASP A 556 7.41 7.28 48.08
CA ASP A 556 8.30 8.03 48.98
C ASP A 556 9.04 9.17 48.26
N ALA A 557 9.39 8.96 46.99
CA ALA A 557 9.95 9.99 46.11
C ALA A 557 8.93 11.08 45.77
N GLN A 558 7.66 10.70 45.62
CA GLN A 558 6.57 11.67 45.47
C GLN A 558 6.37 12.48 46.77
N ALA A 559 6.39 11.82 47.94
CA ALA A 559 6.23 12.48 49.23
C ALA A 559 7.36 13.47 49.56
N SER A 560 8.55 13.30 48.97
CA SER A 560 9.68 14.23 49.06
C SER A 560 9.62 15.40 48.06
N GLY A 561 8.60 15.46 47.19
CA GLY A 561 8.36 16.55 46.26
C GLY A 561 9.02 16.40 44.88
N GLN A 562 9.49 15.21 44.51
CA GLN A 562 10.13 14.97 43.21
C GLN A 562 9.12 15.09 42.05
N GLN A 563 9.40 15.96 41.08
CA GLN A 563 8.64 16.10 39.83
C GLN A 563 9.21 15.20 38.72
N TRP A 564 8.46 15.01 37.62
CA TRP A 564 8.96 14.30 36.43
C TRP A 564 10.15 15.06 35.84
N GLY A 565 11.32 14.43 35.81
CA GLY A 565 12.53 15.04 35.27
C GLY A 565 12.87 14.54 33.86
N GLU A 566 13.78 15.23 33.17
CA GLU A 566 14.29 14.81 31.86
C GLU A 566 14.90 13.40 31.89
N ALA A 567 15.52 13.00 33.01
CA ALA A 567 16.09 11.66 33.17
C ALA A 567 15.03 10.55 33.19
N ASP A 568 13.81 10.84 33.66
CA ASP A 568 12.71 9.88 33.61
C ASP A 568 12.17 9.75 32.19
N LEU A 569 11.95 10.88 31.51
CA LEU A 569 11.48 10.91 30.13
C LEU A 569 12.48 10.23 29.18
N ALA A 570 13.78 10.46 29.37
CA ALA A 570 14.83 9.80 28.60
C ALA A 570 14.84 8.27 28.80
N ARG A 571 14.63 7.79 30.03
CA ARG A 571 14.52 6.35 30.31
C ARG A 571 13.25 5.74 29.70
N MET A 572 12.12 6.42 29.82
CA MET A 572 10.86 6.00 29.18
C MET A 572 11.00 5.95 27.65
N LYS A 573 11.69 6.92 27.06
CA LYS A 573 11.93 6.96 25.62
C LYS A 573 12.80 5.80 25.18
N ALA A 574 13.87 5.51 25.92
CA ALA A 574 14.72 4.35 25.65
C ALA A 574 13.95 3.02 25.72
N LEU A 575 13.03 2.86 26.68
CA LEU A 575 12.15 1.68 26.76
C LEU A 575 11.16 1.61 25.58
N SER A 576 10.59 2.75 25.20
CA SER A 576 9.69 2.85 24.03
C SER A 576 10.40 2.48 22.73
N ASP A 577 11.67 2.88 22.61
CA ASP A 577 12.53 2.60 21.45
C ASP A 577 12.95 1.13 21.39
N ILE A 578 13.08 0.45 22.54
CA ILE A 578 13.21 -1.02 22.62
C ILE A 578 11.92 -1.70 22.15
N GLY A 579 10.78 -1.01 22.17
CA GLY A 579 9.48 -1.55 21.75
C GLY A 579 8.57 -1.96 22.91
N LEU A 580 8.86 -1.55 24.15
CA LEU A 580 7.96 -1.73 25.29
C LEU A 580 6.91 -0.61 25.34
N GLU A 581 5.64 -0.99 25.52
CA GLU A 581 4.56 -0.05 25.80
C GLU A 581 4.47 0.20 27.32
N LEU A 582 4.46 1.46 27.72
CA LEU A 582 4.59 1.86 29.12
C LEU A 582 3.24 2.17 29.76
N SER A 583 2.98 1.58 30.93
CA SER A 583 1.94 2.05 31.83
C SER A 583 2.55 2.99 32.87
N ILE A 584 2.10 4.24 32.95
CA ILE A 584 2.76 5.29 33.73
C ILE A 584 1.97 5.55 35.02
N THR A 585 2.67 5.52 36.16
CA THR A 585 2.06 5.69 37.49
C THR A 585 2.95 6.47 38.46
N GLY A 586 2.35 6.97 39.55
CA GLY A 586 3.04 7.68 40.63
C GLY A 586 2.51 9.10 40.85
N GLY A 587 1.21 9.23 41.12
CA GLY A 587 0.56 10.51 41.40
C GLY A 587 0.37 11.39 40.15
N ILE A 588 0.11 10.75 39.02
CA ILE A 588 -0.16 11.40 37.75
C ILE A 588 -1.51 12.12 37.78
N THR A 589 -1.57 13.27 37.10
CA THR A 589 -2.77 14.08 36.90
C THR A 589 -2.96 14.34 35.40
N PRO A 590 -4.15 14.76 34.94
CA PRO A 590 -4.36 15.11 33.53
C PRO A 590 -3.34 16.14 33.01
N ALA A 591 -2.88 17.06 33.86
CA ALA A 591 -1.90 18.08 33.48
C ALA A 591 -0.50 17.52 33.13
N ASP A 592 -0.16 16.31 33.60
CA ASP A 592 1.14 15.68 33.35
C ASP A 592 1.19 14.98 31.97
N LEU A 593 0.04 14.60 31.39
CA LEU A 593 -0.03 13.79 30.17
C LEU A 593 0.78 14.33 28.98
N PRO A 594 0.80 15.65 28.69
CA PRO A 594 1.61 16.20 27.61
C PRO A 594 3.11 15.88 27.69
N LEU A 595 3.65 15.59 28.88
CA LEU A 595 5.06 15.24 29.07
C LEU A 595 5.43 13.92 28.38
N PHE A 596 4.45 13.03 28.17
CA PHE A 596 4.66 11.68 27.65
C PHE A 596 4.28 11.55 26.16
N LYS A 597 3.99 12.65 25.47
CA LYS A 597 3.51 12.63 24.08
C LYS A 597 4.43 11.89 23.10
N ASP A 598 5.72 11.76 23.40
CA ASP A 598 6.73 11.10 22.56
C ASP A 598 7.09 9.68 23.05
N ILE A 599 6.32 9.15 24.02
CA ILE A 599 6.50 7.84 24.65
C ILE A 599 5.40 6.90 24.16
N ARG A 600 5.73 5.61 23.95
CA ARG A 600 4.73 4.58 23.63
C ARG A 600 3.93 4.22 24.88
N VAL A 601 2.90 5.00 25.20
CA VAL A 601 2.10 4.81 26.42
C VAL A 601 0.95 3.81 26.18
N LYS A 602 0.89 2.76 27.00
CA LYS A 602 -0.23 1.80 27.02
C LYS A 602 -1.38 2.29 27.87
N ALA A 603 -1.07 2.74 29.09
CA ALA A 603 -2.07 3.16 30.06
C ALA A 603 -1.55 4.21 31.05
N PHE A 604 -2.46 5.03 31.58
CA PHE A 604 -2.21 5.89 32.73
C PHE A 604 -2.89 5.29 33.95
N ILE A 605 -2.13 5.02 35.01
CA ILE A 605 -2.63 4.38 36.22
C ILE A 605 -2.90 5.46 37.28
N ALA A 606 -4.16 5.58 37.68
CA ALA A 606 -4.61 6.51 38.69
C ALA A 606 -5.30 5.78 39.85
N GLY A 607 -4.76 5.93 41.07
CA GLY A 607 -5.39 5.44 42.30
C GLY A 607 -6.13 6.56 43.02
N ARG A 608 -5.50 7.13 44.05
CA ARG A 608 -6.07 8.22 44.88
C ARG A 608 -6.55 9.45 44.11
N ALA A 609 -5.99 9.73 42.93
CA ALA A 609 -6.45 10.84 42.08
C ALA A 609 -7.90 10.65 41.64
N LEU A 610 -8.35 9.41 41.44
CA LEU A 610 -9.74 9.07 41.16
C LEU A 610 -10.50 8.83 42.48
N ALA A 611 -10.13 7.77 43.21
CA ALA A 611 -10.83 7.27 44.40
C ALA A 611 -10.91 8.29 45.56
N GLY A 612 -9.92 9.16 45.72
CA GLY A 612 -9.85 10.14 46.80
C GLY A 612 -10.44 11.50 46.46
N SER A 613 -10.90 11.71 45.23
CA SER A 613 -11.43 13.00 44.79
C SER A 613 -12.90 13.17 45.20
N ALA A 614 -13.34 14.42 45.37
CA ALA A 614 -14.75 14.70 45.66
C ALA A 614 -15.69 14.37 44.47
N ASN A 615 -15.15 14.31 43.25
CA ASN A 615 -15.90 13.95 42.03
C ASN A 615 -15.05 13.06 41.09
N PRO A 616 -14.95 11.75 41.39
CA PRO A 616 -14.08 10.82 40.67
C PRO A 616 -14.37 10.72 39.16
N ALA A 617 -15.65 10.74 38.77
CA ALA A 617 -16.06 10.67 37.37
C ALA A 617 -15.60 11.89 36.55
N GLN A 618 -15.61 13.09 37.15
CA GLN A 618 -15.09 14.29 36.50
C GLN A 618 -13.59 14.17 36.25
N VAL A 619 -12.82 13.73 37.24
CA VAL A 619 -11.36 13.58 37.09
C VAL A 619 -11.03 12.54 36.02
N ALA A 620 -11.78 11.43 35.95
CA ALA A 620 -11.63 10.45 34.88
C ALA A 620 -11.96 11.04 33.48
N GLY A 621 -13.01 11.86 33.39
CA GLY A 621 -13.34 12.62 32.19
C GLY A 621 -12.21 13.57 31.75
N ASP A 622 -11.56 14.25 32.69
CA ASP A 622 -10.44 15.14 32.41
C ASP A 622 -9.21 14.36 31.88
N PHE A 623 -8.96 13.15 32.39
CA PHE A 623 -7.94 12.25 31.82
C PHE A 623 -8.26 11.89 30.37
N HIS A 624 -9.49 11.44 30.10
CA HIS A 624 -9.89 11.07 28.73
C HIS A 624 -9.80 12.25 27.77
N ALA A 625 -10.28 13.43 28.17
CA ALA A 625 -10.18 14.65 27.35
C ALA A 625 -8.72 14.97 26.99
N GLN A 626 -7.79 14.82 27.92
CA GLN A 626 -6.38 15.08 27.66
C GLN A 626 -5.71 13.97 26.84
N ILE A 627 -6.08 12.70 27.08
CA ILE A 627 -5.67 11.57 26.26
C ILE A 627 -6.09 11.80 24.81
N ASP A 628 -7.35 12.17 24.59
CA ASP A 628 -7.91 12.40 23.26
C ASP A 628 -7.26 13.63 22.59
N ALA A 629 -6.90 14.66 23.37
CA ALA A 629 -6.20 15.83 22.84
C ALA A 629 -4.78 15.52 22.33
N ILE A 630 -4.10 14.48 22.85
CA ILE A 630 -2.70 14.16 22.53
C ILE A 630 -2.59 12.92 21.63
N TRP A 631 -3.32 11.85 21.94
CA TRP A 631 -3.29 10.55 21.27
C TRP A 631 -4.62 10.18 20.59
N GLY A 632 -5.56 11.11 20.48
CA GLY A 632 -6.80 10.91 19.72
C GLY A 632 -6.53 10.79 18.21
N GLY A 633 -5.79 9.77 17.81
CA GLY A 633 -5.49 9.39 16.44
C GLY A 633 -6.69 8.82 15.73
N LYS A 634 -7.69 9.67 15.46
CA LYS A 634 -8.60 9.59 14.31
C LYS A 634 -8.96 10.96 13.73
N HIS A 635 -8.51 12.05 14.34
CA HIS A 635 -8.79 13.38 13.82
C HIS A 635 -7.48 14.07 13.48
N LEU A 636 -7.19 14.12 12.17
CA LEU A 636 -6.33 15.16 11.63
C LEU A 636 -6.70 16.49 12.30
N SER A 637 -5.71 17.17 12.86
CA SER A 637 -5.87 18.54 13.31
C SER A 637 -6.31 19.40 12.12
N TRP A 638 -6.95 20.54 12.38
CA TRP A 638 -7.38 21.41 11.28
C TRP A 638 -6.24 21.86 10.36
N PRO A 639 -5.05 22.23 10.86
CA PRO A 639 -3.90 22.50 9.99
C PRO A 639 -3.57 21.32 9.07
N GLU A 640 -3.55 20.09 9.60
CA GLU A 640 -3.29 18.89 8.80
C GLU A 640 -4.40 18.64 7.77
N ARG A 641 -5.68 18.87 8.11
CA ARG A 641 -6.79 18.76 7.16
C ARG A 641 -6.65 19.75 6.00
N LEU A 642 -6.23 20.98 6.28
CA LEU A 642 -6.05 22.01 5.25
C LEU A 642 -4.85 21.70 4.36
N VAL A 643 -3.73 21.23 4.92
CA VAL A 643 -2.58 20.75 4.14
C VAL A 643 -2.98 19.58 3.25
N LEU A 644 -3.74 18.62 3.78
CA LEU A 644 -4.23 17.47 3.02
C LEU A 644 -5.17 17.88 1.90
N ALA A 645 -6.13 18.77 2.17
CA ALA A 645 -7.02 19.30 1.14
C ALA A 645 -6.22 19.98 0.02
N LYS A 646 -5.18 20.74 0.38
CA LYS A 646 -4.28 21.38 -0.59
C LYS A 646 -3.55 20.36 -1.45
N SER A 647 -3.00 19.31 -0.85
CA SER A 647 -2.26 18.28 -1.58
C SER A 647 -3.15 17.45 -2.50
N CYS A 648 -4.43 17.31 -2.17
CA CYS A 648 -5.44 16.67 -3.02
C CYS A 648 -5.96 17.58 -4.14
N GLY A 649 -5.54 18.84 -4.19
CA GLY A 649 -5.97 19.81 -5.20
C GLY A 649 -7.30 20.51 -4.92
N PHE A 650 -7.83 20.42 -3.69
CA PHE A 650 -9.03 21.19 -3.31
C PHE A 650 -8.67 22.65 -3.01
N ASP A 651 -9.51 23.57 -3.47
CA ASP A 651 -9.36 25.01 -3.22
C ASP A 651 -9.79 25.43 -1.81
N PHE A 652 -10.70 24.66 -1.20
CA PHE A 652 -11.30 24.98 0.10
C PHE A 652 -11.84 23.72 0.80
N VAL A 653 -12.20 23.88 2.08
CA VAL A 653 -12.86 22.85 2.90
C VAL A 653 -14.14 23.43 3.51
N GLU A 654 -15.23 22.66 3.55
CA GLU A 654 -16.43 23.04 4.31
C GLU A 654 -16.36 22.51 5.75
N MET A 655 -16.70 23.35 6.73
CA MET A 655 -16.74 22.96 8.13
C MET A 655 -18.12 22.37 8.50
N SER A 656 -18.15 21.12 8.97
CA SER A 656 -19.39 20.55 9.51
C SER A 656 -19.58 20.85 11.01
N VAL A 657 -20.80 21.19 11.41
CA VAL A 657 -21.29 21.29 12.80
C VAL A 657 -22.60 20.50 12.85
N ASP A 658 -22.48 19.19 13.05
CA ASP A 658 -23.61 18.27 13.10
C ASP A 658 -24.18 18.12 14.53
N GLU A 659 -25.07 17.15 14.72
CA GLU A 659 -25.78 16.93 15.99
C GLU A 659 -24.94 16.28 17.11
N THR A 660 -23.71 15.85 16.81
CA THR A 660 -22.80 15.26 17.78
C THR A 660 -22.24 16.33 18.72
N ASP A 661 -22.05 15.97 20.00
CA ASP A 661 -21.53 16.91 20.99
C ASP A 661 -20.08 17.36 20.65
N GLU A 662 -19.30 16.50 19.99
CA GLU A 662 -17.96 16.82 19.49
C GLU A 662 -18.00 17.97 18.46
N ARG A 663 -18.82 17.85 17.39
CA ARG A 663 -18.87 18.91 16.36
C ARG A 663 -19.62 20.15 16.85
N LEU A 664 -20.61 19.99 17.74
CA LEU A 664 -21.24 21.12 18.43
C LEU A 664 -20.24 21.94 19.25
N SER A 665 -19.24 21.29 19.88
CA SER A 665 -18.22 21.99 20.68
C SER A 665 -17.40 23.01 19.89
N ARG A 666 -17.35 22.89 18.54
CA ARG A 666 -16.67 23.85 17.64
C ARG A 666 -17.24 25.26 17.79
N LEU A 667 -18.53 25.38 18.08
CA LEU A 667 -19.23 26.65 18.31
C LEU A 667 -18.70 27.40 19.55
N ASP A 668 -18.15 26.65 20.51
CA ASP A 668 -17.65 27.14 21.78
C ASP A 668 -16.11 27.22 21.82
N TRP A 669 -15.43 27.06 20.67
CA TRP A 669 -13.97 27.23 20.58
C TRP A 669 -13.49 28.57 21.12
N SER A 670 -12.39 28.52 21.86
CA SER A 670 -11.68 29.67 22.40
C SER A 670 -11.10 30.55 21.30
N THR A 671 -10.77 31.80 21.65
CA THR A 671 -10.07 32.72 20.73
C THR A 671 -8.79 32.12 20.17
N ALA A 672 -8.01 31.40 20.99
CA ALA A 672 -6.76 30.77 20.55
C ALA A 672 -7.00 29.71 19.46
N GLN A 673 -8.03 28.86 19.62
CA GLN A 673 -8.40 27.86 18.63
C GLN A 673 -8.86 28.50 17.32
N ARG A 674 -9.69 29.54 17.39
CA ARG A 674 -10.14 30.29 16.21
C ARG A 674 -8.97 30.94 15.46
N THR A 675 -8.08 31.63 16.19
CA THR A 675 -6.89 32.26 15.60
C THR A 675 -5.95 31.24 14.96
N SER A 676 -5.75 30.08 15.60
CA SER A 676 -4.92 29.00 15.04
C SER A 676 -5.49 28.48 13.72
N LEU A 677 -6.81 28.31 13.62
CA LEU A 677 -7.45 27.91 12.38
C LEU A 677 -7.31 28.97 11.28
N VAL A 678 -7.49 30.25 11.63
CA VAL A 678 -7.29 31.37 10.70
C VAL A 678 -5.86 31.43 10.18
N ALA A 679 -4.86 31.25 11.07
CA ALA A 679 -3.47 31.17 10.66
C ALA A 679 -3.23 30.02 9.68
N ALA A 680 -3.75 28.83 9.98
CA ALA A 680 -3.60 27.67 9.10
C ALA A 680 -4.26 27.87 7.71
N MET A 681 -5.43 28.53 7.64
CA MET A 681 -6.05 28.89 6.35
C MET A 681 -5.18 29.85 5.53
N ILE A 682 -4.55 30.82 6.18
CA ILE A 682 -3.64 31.78 5.53
C ILE A 682 -2.36 31.08 5.07
N GLU A 683 -1.77 30.22 5.90
CA GLU A 683 -0.50 29.53 5.63
C GLU A 683 -0.63 28.50 4.50
N THR A 684 -1.72 27.74 4.48
CA THR A 684 -1.96 26.69 3.47
C THR A 684 -2.54 27.24 2.16
N GLY A 685 -3.15 28.43 2.22
CA GLY A 685 -3.93 28.99 1.11
C GLY A 685 -5.24 28.24 0.84
N VAL A 686 -5.68 27.38 1.76
CA VAL A 686 -6.98 26.67 1.70
C VAL A 686 -7.93 27.33 2.69
N GLY A 687 -9.00 27.92 2.18
CA GLY A 687 -10.00 28.60 2.99
C GLY A 687 -11.11 27.67 3.49
N ILE A 688 -11.89 28.18 4.44
CA ILE A 688 -13.17 27.58 4.87
C ILE A 688 -14.29 28.58 4.56
N PRO A 689 -14.86 28.58 3.34
CA PRO A 689 -15.84 29.57 2.92
C PRO A 689 -17.26 29.26 3.43
N SER A 690 -17.53 27.99 3.76
CA SER A 690 -18.87 27.53 4.18
C SER A 690 -18.84 26.66 5.44
N MET A 691 -19.98 26.61 6.13
CA MET A 691 -20.24 25.74 7.28
C MET A 691 -21.56 24.98 7.11
N CYS A 692 -21.53 23.65 7.16
CA CYS A 692 -22.75 22.82 7.23
C CYS A 692 -23.24 22.73 8.67
N LEU A 693 -24.36 23.40 9.00
CA LEU A 693 -24.96 23.43 10.33
C LEU A 693 -26.11 22.44 10.46
N SER A 694 -25.79 21.14 10.37
CA SER A 694 -26.78 20.06 10.46
C SER A 694 -27.21 19.73 11.89
N ALA A 695 -26.62 20.37 12.91
CA ALA A 695 -27.05 20.30 14.32
C ALA A 695 -28.55 20.59 14.53
N HIS A 696 -29.18 21.33 13.62
CA HIS A 696 -30.62 21.59 13.64
C HIS A 696 -31.49 20.35 13.39
N ARG A 697 -30.93 19.19 13.01
CA ARG A 697 -31.63 17.87 13.01
C ARG A 697 -32.14 17.58 14.42
N ARG A 698 -31.24 17.67 15.40
CA ARG A 698 -31.49 17.44 16.83
C ARG A 698 -32.14 18.65 17.51
N PHE A 699 -31.83 19.86 17.05
CA PHE A 699 -32.38 21.11 17.60
C PHE A 699 -33.10 21.96 16.53
N PRO A 700 -34.25 21.51 15.99
CA PRO A 700 -34.94 22.21 14.92
C PRO A 700 -35.75 23.41 15.42
N PHE A 701 -35.90 24.43 14.57
CA PHE A 701 -36.77 25.56 14.86
C PHE A 701 -38.27 25.20 14.89
N GLY A 702 -38.68 24.13 14.19
CA GLY A 702 -40.07 23.69 14.15
C GLY A 702 -40.52 22.88 15.37
N SER A 703 -39.60 22.50 16.27
CA SER A 703 -39.88 21.61 17.41
C SER A 703 -41.08 22.09 18.23
N ARG A 704 -41.91 21.15 18.68
CA ARG A 704 -42.99 21.44 19.65
C ARG A 704 -42.45 21.84 21.01
N ASP A 705 -41.23 21.43 21.35
CA ASP A 705 -40.56 21.76 22.61
C ASP A 705 -39.89 23.15 22.55
N ASP A 706 -40.36 24.05 23.41
CA ASP A 706 -39.83 25.42 23.56
C ASP A 706 -38.35 25.44 23.94
N ALA A 707 -37.87 24.48 24.74
CA ALA A 707 -36.48 24.39 25.15
C ALA A 707 -35.58 24.02 23.95
N VAL A 708 -36.03 23.10 23.10
CA VAL A 708 -35.34 22.70 21.87
C VAL A 708 -35.24 23.90 20.91
N ARG A 709 -36.33 24.66 20.74
CA ARG A 709 -36.31 25.88 19.90
C ARG A 709 -35.40 26.96 20.46
N GLN A 710 -35.36 27.14 21.79
CA GLN A 710 -34.44 28.09 22.42
C GLN A 710 -32.98 27.66 22.21
N ARG A 711 -32.69 26.36 22.30
CA ARG A 711 -31.36 25.81 21.99
C ARG A 711 -31.00 25.99 20.52
N ALA A 712 -31.95 25.81 19.60
CA ALA A 712 -31.78 26.09 18.18
C ALA A 712 -31.33 27.55 17.94
N ARG A 713 -31.98 28.52 18.60
CA ARG A 713 -31.59 29.93 18.52
C ARG A 713 -30.18 30.19 19.07
N GLU A 714 -29.81 29.53 20.16
CA GLU A 714 -28.46 29.63 20.73
C GLU A 714 -27.40 29.09 19.76
N ILE A 715 -27.62 27.90 19.20
CA ILE A 715 -26.74 27.27 18.22
C ILE A 715 -26.54 28.19 17.01
N MET A 716 -27.63 28.70 16.43
CA MET A 716 -27.57 29.63 15.30
C MET A 716 -26.78 30.90 15.63
N SER A 717 -27.01 31.50 16.81
CA SER A 717 -26.28 32.70 17.24
C SER A 717 -24.77 32.44 17.39
N LYS A 718 -24.39 31.26 17.89
CA LYS A 718 -22.99 30.86 18.02
C LYS A 718 -22.37 30.54 16.66
N ALA A 719 -23.10 29.88 15.76
CA ALA A 719 -22.65 29.58 14.41
C ALA A 719 -22.38 30.84 13.60
N ILE A 720 -23.28 31.83 13.65
CA ILE A 720 -23.09 33.15 12.99
C ILE A 720 -21.85 33.85 13.55
N ARG A 721 -21.63 33.80 14.87
CA ARG A 721 -20.43 34.37 15.49
C ARG A 721 -19.16 33.67 15.05
N LEU A 722 -19.14 32.34 15.07
CA LEU A 722 -17.99 31.54 14.63
C LEU A 722 -17.68 31.81 13.15
N ALA A 723 -18.72 31.89 12.30
CA ALA A 723 -18.57 32.17 10.89
C ALA A 723 -17.92 33.54 10.65
N ARG A 724 -18.41 34.58 11.34
CA ARG A 724 -17.81 35.91 11.29
C ARG A 724 -16.34 35.92 11.74
N ASP A 725 -16.02 35.21 12.83
CA ASP A 725 -14.66 35.22 13.40
C ASP A 725 -13.65 34.44 12.53
N LEU A 726 -14.09 33.38 11.83
CA LEU A 726 -13.24 32.59 10.93
C LEU A 726 -13.23 33.09 9.48
N GLY A 727 -14.15 33.99 9.10
CA GLY A 727 -14.32 34.43 7.71
C GLY A 727 -15.15 33.50 6.83
N ILE A 728 -15.95 32.62 7.43
CA ILE A 728 -16.92 31.77 6.74
C ILE A 728 -18.06 32.67 6.26
N ARG A 729 -18.36 32.62 4.95
CA ARG A 729 -19.31 33.52 4.27
C ARG A 729 -20.72 32.95 4.23
N THR A 730 -20.83 31.63 4.20
CA THR A 730 -22.09 30.89 4.03
C THR A 730 -22.28 29.87 5.14
N ILE A 731 -23.41 29.92 5.84
CA ILE A 731 -23.87 28.82 6.70
C ILE A 731 -24.93 28.06 5.92
N GLN A 732 -24.64 26.81 5.61
CA GLN A 732 -25.59 25.89 5.03
C GLN A 732 -26.53 25.37 6.13
N LEU A 733 -27.83 25.51 5.88
CA LEU A 733 -28.90 25.01 6.74
C LEU A 733 -29.59 23.86 6.06
N ALA A 734 -29.89 22.81 6.81
CA ALA A 734 -30.68 21.72 6.25
C ALA A 734 -32.18 22.11 6.21
N GLY A 735 -32.80 21.93 5.05
CA GLY A 735 -34.19 22.34 4.78
C GLY A 735 -35.24 21.36 5.32
N TYR A 736 -35.33 21.18 6.64
CA TYR A 736 -36.44 20.48 7.31
C TYR A 736 -37.00 21.32 8.47
N ASP A 737 -38.31 21.30 8.69
CA ASP A 737 -38.96 21.97 9.82
C ASP A 737 -38.70 21.26 11.15
N VAL A 738 -38.78 19.93 11.13
CA VAL A 738 -38.38 18.98 12.18
C VAL A 738 -37.79 17.73 11.52
N TYR A 739 -37.01 16.93 12.25
CA TYR A 739 -36.44 15.68 11.70
C TYR A 739 -36.86 14.45 12.51
N TYR A 740 -36.89 14.56 13.85
CA TYR A 740 -37.29 13.47 14.77
C TYR A 740 -38.72 13.61 15.32
N GLU A 741 -39.48 14.61 14.87
CA GLU A 741 -40.88 14.84 15.24
C GLU A 741 -41.77 14.75 14.00
N ASP A 742 -43.04 14.40 14.18
CA ASP A 742 -44.02 14.42 13.09
C ASP A 742 -44.25 15.86 12.58
N HIS A 743 -44.20 16.00 11.27
CA HIS A 743 -44.45 17.25 10.57
C HIS A 743 -45.95 17.62 10.60
N ASP A 744 -46.27 18.85 10.98
CA ASP A 744 -47.63 19.40 10.92
C ASP A 744 -47.62 20.90 10.52
N GLU A 745 -48.78 21.55 10.50
CA GLU A 745 -48.87 22.97 10.17
C GLU A 745 -48.16 23.86 11.21
N GLY A 746 -48.18 23.44 12.48
CA GLY A 746 -47.53 24.15 13.58
C GLY A 746 -46.00 24.04 13.55
N THR A 747 -45.43 22.89 13.18
CA THR A 747 -43.98 22.74 12.99
C THR A 747 -43.49 23.64 11.87
N ARG A 748 -44.24 23.72 10.76
CA ARG A 748 -43.96 24.64 9.65
C ARG A 748 -44.03 26.10 10.05
N GLN A 749 -45.04 26.49 10.83
CA GLN A 749 -45.16 27.87 11.32
C GLN A 749 -43.98 28.25 12.22
N ARG A 750 -43.62 27.39 13.19
CA ARG A 750 -42.48 27.64 14.09
C ARG A 750 -41.14 27.65 13.35
N PHE A 751 -40.98 26.78 12.35
CA PHE A 751 -39.82 26.81 11.47
C PHE A 751 -39.75 28.12 10.68
N ALA A 752 -40.86 28.61 10.12
CA ALA A 752 -40.91 29.90 9.43
C ALA A 752 -40.51 31.07 10.34
N GLU A 753 -41.04 31.11 11.57
CA GLU A 753 -40.69 32.13 12.57
C GLU A 753 -39.22 32.06 12.97
N GLY A 754 -38.69 30.85 13.20
CA GLY A 754 -37.28 30.63 13.53
C GLY A 754 -36.34 30.97 12.39
N LEU A 755 -36.70 30.63 11.15
CA LEU A 755 -35.92 30.92 9.95
C LEU A 755 -35.91 32.42 9.65
N ALA A 756 -37.03 33.11 9.78
CA ALA A 756 -37.10 34.57 9.64
C ALA A 756 -36.18 35.27 10.65
N TRP A 757 -36.22 34.83 11.92
CA TRP A 757 -35.31 35.33 12.95
C TRP A 757 -33.84 35.03 12.62
N ALA A 758 -33.51 33.81 12.16
CA ALA A 758 -32.15 33.44 11.80
C ALA A 758 -31.60 34.29 10.65
N VAL A 759 -32.42 34.54 9.61
CA VAL A 759 -32.07 35.41 8.48
C VAL A 759 -31.80 36.84 8.95
N GLU A 760 -32.59 37.37 9.88
CA GLU A 760 -32.36 38.70 10.47
C GLU A 760 -31.00 38.76 11.21
N GLN A 761 -30.68 37.74 12.02
CA GLN A 761 -29.40 37.68 12.74
C GLN A 761 -28.20 37.54 11.79
N ALA A 762 -28.34 36.72 10.75
CA ALA A 762 -27.29 36.49 9.76
C ALA A 762 -27.05 37.75 8.90
N ALA A 763 -28.12 38.43 8.50
CA ALA A 763 -28.06 39.72 7.80
C ALA A 763 -27.32 40.79 8.63
N ALA A 764 -27.59 40.88 9.94
CA ALA A 764 -26.90 41.79 10.84
C ALA A 764 -25.39 41.50 10.97
N SER A 765 -24.98 40.27 10.70
CA SER A 765 -23.56 39.84 10.72
C SER A 765 -22.94 39.71 9.32
N GLN A 766 -23.68 40.05 8.27
CA GLN A 766 -23.29 39.88 6.87
C GLN A 766 -22.84 38.45 6.52
N VAL A 767 -23.54 37.45 7.08
CA VAL A 767 -23.35 36.03 6.79
C VAL A 767 -24.54 35.54 5.97
N MET A 768 -24.28 34.78 4.90
CA MET A 768 -25.31 34.21 4.05
C MET A 768 -25.85 32.92 4.65
N LEU A 769 -27.17 32.75 4.71
CA LEU A 769 -27.81 31.47 5.01
C LEU A 769 -28.23 30.81 3.70
N ALA A 770 -27.72 29.61 3.45
CA ALA A 770 -28.03 28.86 2.24
C ALA A 770 -28.74 27.56 2.61
N VAL A 771 -29.98 27.37 2.17
CA VAL A 771 -30.73 26.17 2.52
C VAL A 771 -30.40 25.04 1.55
N GLU A 772 -29.93 23.92 2.09
CA GLU A 772 -29.67 22.69 1.34
C GLU A 772 -30.97 22.10 0.81
N ILE A 773 -30.95 21.67 -0.45
CA ILE A 773 -32.02 20.85 -1.02
C ILE A 773 -31.90 19.44 -0.46
N MET A 774 -32.87 19.03 0.35
CA MET A 774 -32.78 17.83 1.17
C MET A 774 -33.28 16.56 0.47
N ASP A 775 -32.98 15.43 1.09
CA ASP A 775 -33.48 14.09 0.80
C ASP A 775 -34.94 13.87 1.25
N THR A 776 -35.59 14.84 1.89
CA THR A 776 -36.99 14.72 2.38
C THR A 776 -37.99 15.53 1.54
N ALA A 777 -39.25 15.09 1.51
CA ALA A 777 -40.30 15.72 0.72
C ALA A 777 -40.62 17.20 1.10
N PHE A 778 -40.15 17.69 2.25
CA PHE A 778 -40.41 19.07 2.69
C PHE A 778 -39.73 20.12 1.81
N MET A 779 -38.44 19.93 1.48
CA MET A 779 -37.64 20.86 0.66
C MET A 779 -36.66 20.12 -0.27
N ASN A 780 -37.15 19.17 -1.06
CA ASN A 780 -36.37 18.39 -2.04
C ASN A 780 -36.29 19.00 -3.46
N SER A 781 -36.64 20.28 -3.61
CA SER A 781 -36.47 20.99 -4.89
C SER A 781 -36.29 22.49 -4.69
N ILE A 782 -35.60 23.15 -5.63
CA ILE A 782 -35.42 24.61 -5.68
C ILE A 782 -36.78 25.28 -5.85
N SER A 783 -37.70 24.68 -6.62
CA SER A 783 -39.09 25.13 -6.74
C SER A 783 -39.82 25.21 -5.39
N LYS A 784 -39.58 24.27 -4.47
CA LYS A 784 -40.14 24.32 -3.11
C LYS A 784 -39.45 25.38 -2.25
N TRP A 785 -38.13 25.47 -2.33
CA TRP A 785 -37.34 26.51 -1.67
C TRP A 785 -37.77 27.92 -2.09
N LYS A 786 -38.12 28.12 -3.38
CA LYS A 786 -38.50 29.43 -3.93
C LYS A 786 -39.68 30.08 -3.19
N LYS A 787 -40.61 29.28 -2.66
CA LYS A 787 -41.74 29.78 -1.84
C LYS A 787 -41.26 30.42 -0.53
N TRP A 788 -40.16 29.91 0.03
CA TRP A 788 -39.53 30.47 1.22
C TRP A 788 -38.71 31.72 0.89
N ASP A 789 -38.01 31.74 -0.25
CA ASP A 789 -37.32 32.93 -0.78
C ASP A 789 -38.28 34.11 -0.93
N GLU A 790 -39.43 33.89 -1.57
CA GLU A 790 -40.48 34.90 -1.75
C GLU A 790 -41.07 35.40 -0.42
N MET A 791 -41.26 34.50 0.55
CA MET A 791 -41.82 34.85 1.87
C MET A 791 -40.83 35.66 2.72
N LEU A 792 -39.56 35.27 2.74
CA LEU A 792 -38.52 35.89 3.56
C LEU A 792 -37.95 37.17 2.91
N ALA A 793 -37.95 37.22 1.57
CA ALA A 793 -37.56 38.37 0.77
C ALA A 793 -36.22 39.01 1.19
N SER A 794 -35.19 38.20 1.42
CA SER A 794 -33.86 38.65 1.90
C SER A 794 -32.73 38.32 0.92
N PRO A 795 -31.76 39.22 0.70
CA PRO A 795 -30.54 38.91 -0.04
C PRO A 795 -29.59 37.95 0.71
N TRP A 796 -29.74 37.84 2.04
CA TRP A 796 -28.94 36.96 2.89
C TRP A 796 -29.50 35.54 3.00
N PHE A 797 -30.60 35.27 2.29
CA PHE A 797 -31.22 33.96 2.20
C PHE A 797 -31.06 33.43 0.77
N THR A 798 -30.47 32.25 0.65
CA THR A 798 -30.04 31.64 -0.63
C THR A 798 -30.30 30.13 -0.63
N VAL A 799 -30.03 29.48 -1.75
CA VAL A 799 -30.15 28.03 -1.90
C VAL A 799 -28.77 27.38 -2.06
N TYR A 800 -28.63 26.18 -1.50
CA TYR A 800 -27.47 25.31 -1.65
C TYR A 800 -27.94 24.00 -2.32
N PRO A 801 -27.99 23.93 -3.66
CA PRO A 801 -28.50 22.74 -4.33
C PRO A 801 -27.59 21.54 -4.11
N ASP A 802 -28.22 20.41 -3.77
CA ASP A 802 -27.60 19.09 -3.81
C ASP A 802 -28.10 18.38 -5.06
N VAL A 803 -27.21 18.16 -6.03
CA VAL A 803 -27.61 17.58 -7.32
C VAL A 803 -27.97 16.11 -7.21
N GLY A 804 -27.43 15.41 -6.21
CA GLY A 804 -27.80 14.05 -5.86
C GLY A 804 -29.25 14.01 -5.41
N ASN A 805 -29.59 14.79 -4.39
CA ASN A 805 -30.96 14.85 -3.88
C ASN A 805 -31.96 15.28 -4.96
N LEU A 806 -31.62 16.29 -5.78
CA LEU A 806 -32.47 16.72 -6.90
C LEU A 806 -32.73 15.57 -7.89
N SER A 807 -31.69 14.83 -8.26
CA SER A 807 -31.77 13.71 -9.22
C SER A 807 -32.54 12.53 -8.65
N ALA A 808 -32.26 12.15 -7.41
CA ALA A 808 -32.90 11.01 -6.75
C ALA A 808 -34.42 11.18 -6.63
N TRP A 809 -34.92 12.41 -6.46
CA TRP A 809 -36.35 12.71 -6.44
C TRP A 809 -36.99 12.87 -7.84
N GLY A 810 -36.23 12.62 -8.91
CA GLY A 810 -36.73 12.69 -10.29
C GLY A 810 -37.06 14.12 -10.75
N ASN A 811 -36.43 15.14 -10.17
CA ASN A 811 -36.62 16.52 -10.63
C ASN A 811 -35.93 16.74 -11.99
N ASP A 812 -36.44 17.69 -12.78
CA ASP A 812 -35.72 18.23 -13.93
C ASP A 812 -34.58 19.14 -13.43
N VAL A 813 -33.42 18.55 -13.17
CA VAL A 813 -32.27 19.23 -12.56
C VAL A 813 -31.84 20.47 -13.37
N PRO A 814 -31.74 20.43 -14.72
CA PRO A 814 -31.50 21.64 -15.51
C PRO A 814 -32.52 22.77 -15.29
N ALA A 815 -33.81 22.45 -15.24
CA ALA A 815 -34.86 23.45 -15.01
C ALA A 815 -34.79 24.03 -13.58
N GLU A 816 -34.56 23.18 -12.58
CA GLU A 816 -34.41 23.60 -11.17
C GLU A 816 -33.18 24.51 -11.00
N LEU A 817 -32.02 24.13 -11.55
CA LEU A 817 -30.81 24.96 -11.50
C LEU A 817 -31.01 26.30 -12.20
N LYS A 818 -31.71 26.33 -13.34
CA LYS A 818 -32.07 27.57 -14.03
C LYS A 818 -32.99 28.46 -13.19
N LEU A 819 -33.93 27.88 -12.46
CA LEU A 819 -34.86 28.61 -11.59
C LEU A 819 -34.14 29.30 -10.42
N GLY A 820 -33.10 28.66 -9.87
CA GLY A 820 -32.37 29.15 -8.70
C GLY A 820 -31.07 29.89 -9.00
N ILE A 821 -30.61 29.95 -10.26
CA ILE A 821 -29.23 30.34 -10.64
C ILE A 821 -28.72 31.64 -10.00
N ASP A 822 -29.58 32.64 -9.83
CA ASP A 822 -29.26 33.95 -9.25
C ASP A 822 -29.19 33.95 -7.71
N ARG A 823 -29.52 32.81 -7.08
CA ARG A 823 -29.57 32.58 -5.63
C ARG A 823 -28.76 31.36 -5.18
N ILE A 824 -28.02 30.68 -6.06
CA ILE A 824 -27.16 29.56 -5.70
C ILE A 824 -25.91 30.09 -4.99
N ALA A 825 -25.70 29.69 -3.74
CA ALA A 825 -24.50 30.04 -2.98
C ALA A 825 -23.30 29.11 -3.30
N ALA A 826 -23.58 27.82 -3.42
CA ALA A 826 -22.65 26.74 -3.73
C ALA A 826 -23.45 25.50 -4.17
N ILE A 827 -22.80 24.51 -4.79
CA ILE A 827 -23.46 23.28 -5.26
C ILE A 827 -22.79 22.05 -4.62
N HIS A 828 -23.58 21.22 -3.94
CA HIS A 828 -23.17 19.90 -3.44
C HIS A 828 -23.18 18.89 -4.59
N LEU A 829 -22.08 18.15 -4.71
CA LEU A 829 -21.87 17.05 -5.65
C LEU A 829 -21.77 15.74 -4.87
N LYS A 830 -22.72 14.85 -5.12
CA LYS A 830 -22.69 13.44 -4.71
C LYS A 830 -23.57 12.64 -5.64
N ASP A 831 -23.26 11.36 -5.79
CA ASP A 831 -24.13 10.46 -6.52
C ASP A 831 -25.18 9.84 -5.58
N THR A 832 -26.31 9.42 -6.15
CA THR A 832 -27.46 8.91 -5.38
C THR A 832 -28.26 7.89 -6.18
N GLN A 833 -28.97 6.99 -5.51
CA GLN A 833 -29.93 6.08 -6.14
C GLN A 833 -31.34 6.68 -6.11
N PRO A 834 -32.17 6.46 -7.16
CA PRO A 834 -33.46 7.11 -7.29
C PRO A 834 -34.48 6.62 -6.27
N VAL A 835 -35.31 7.56 -5.80
CA VAL A 835 -36.53 7.26 -5.06
C VAL A 835 -37.57 6.73 -6.03
N THR A 836 -38.07 5.53 -5.79
CA THR A 836 -39.09 4.87 -6.60
C THR A 836 -40.17 4.26 -5.70
N GLU A 837 -41.23 3.69 -6.27
CA GLU A 837 -42.23 2.98 -5.46
C GLU A 837 -41.63 1.78 -4.71
N GLN A 838 -40.53 1.19 -5.21
CA GLN A 838 -39.88 0.02 -4.58
C GLN A 838 -38.64 0.36 -3.75
N SER A 839 -38.10 1.58 -3.87
CA SER A 839 -36.86 1.99 -3.19
C SER A 839 -37.02 3.37 -2.56
N PRO A 840 -36.67 3.55 -1.27
CA PRO A 840 -36.64 4.87 -0.64
C PRO A 840 -35.52 5.77 -1.18
N GLY A 841 -34.74 5.30 -2.16
CA GLY A 841 -33.52 5.96 -2.63
C GLY A 841 -32.32 5.67 -1.73
N GLN A 842 -31.13 6.03 -2.21
CA GLN A 842 -29.89 5.99 -1.42
C GLN A 842 -29.15 7.31 -1.63
N PHE A 843 -29.04 8.10 -0.56
CA PHE A 843 -28.53 9.47 -0.62
C PHE A 843 -27.10 9.61 -0.06
N ARG A 844 -26.50 8.51 0.40
CA ARG A 844 -25.18 8.46 1.04
C ARG A 844 -24.43 7.21 0.58
N ASP A 845 -23.10 7.27 0.65
CA ASP A 845 -22.23 6.13 0.34
C ASP A 845 -22.48 5.51 -1.06
N VAL A 846 -22.86 6.32 -2.07
CA VAL A 846 -22.98 5.88 -3.46
C VAL A 846 -21.73 6.34 -4.23
N PRO A 847 -20.91 5.41 -4.75
CA PRO A 847 -19.75 5.77 -5.56
C PRO A 847 -20.18 6.59 -6.80
N PHE A 848 -19.36 7.56 -7.18
CA PHE A 848 -19.61 8.37 -8.37
C PHE A 848 -19.66 7.49 -9.62
N GLY A 849 -20.74 7.63 -10.39
CA GLY A 849 -20.98 6.86 -11.61
C GLY A 849 -21.84 5.61 -11.42
N GLU A 850 -22.12 5.21 -10.17
CA GLU A 850 -23.01 4.09 -9.87
C GLU A 850 -24.46 4.51 -9.60
N GLY A 851 -24.72 5.81 -9.42
CA GLY A 851 -26.06 6.34 -9.17
C GLY A 851 -26.74 6.91 -10.41
N CYS A 852 -27.71 7.80 -10.17
CA CYS A 852 -28.60 8.35 -11.21
C CYS A 852 -28.30 9.78 -11.62
N VAL A 853 -27.21 10.38 -11.13
CA VAL A 853 -26.88 11.79 -11.40
C VAL A 853 -26.21 11.96 -12.76
N ASP A 854 -26.82 12.74 -13.67
CA ASP A 854 -26.19 13.15 -14.94
C ASP A 854 -25.22 14.32 -14.71
N PHE A 855 -24.05 14.04 -14.15
CA PHE A 855 -23.01 15.05 -13.89
C PHE A 855 -22.63 15.83 -15.14
N VAL A 856 -22.46 15.15 -16.29
CA VAL A 856 -22.04 15.79 -17.55
C VAL A 856 -23.11 16.77 -18.04
N GLY A 857 -24.38 16.38 -18.03
CA GLY A 857 -25.50 17.24 -18.39
C GLY A 857 -25.66 18.44 -17.44
N ILE A 858 -25.47 18.22 -16.13
CA ILE A 858 -25.49 19.27 -15.11
C ILE A 858 -24.37 20.28 -15.35
N PHE A 859 -23.12 19.83 -15.53
CA PHE A 859 -22.00 20.74 -15.77
C PHE A 859 -22.15 21.51 -17.08
N LYS A 860 -22.65 20.87 -18.15
CA LYS A 860 -23.01 21.57 -19.41
C LYS A 860 -24.07 22.65 -19.17
N THR A 861 -25.07 22.36 -18.35
CA THR A 861 -26.13 23.32 -18.01
C THR A 861 -25.58 24.50 -17.20
N LEU A 862 -24.81 24.23 -16.14
CA LEU A 862 -24.17 25.25 -15.31
C LEU A 862 -23.21 26.14 -16.12
N HIS A 863 -22.46 25.54 -17.05
CA HIS A 863 -21.61 26.28 -17.97
C HIS A 863 -22.43 27.24 -18.85
N LYS A 864 -23.52 26.76 -19.46
CA LYS A 864 -24.46 27.58 -20.26
C LYS A 864 -25.12 28.69 -19.43
N LEU A 865 -25.41 28.43 -18.16
CA LEU A 865 -25.97 29.39 -17.21
C LEU A 865 -24.90 30.35 -16.63
N ASN A 866 -23.64 30.21 -17.04
CA ASN A 866 -22.51 31.01 -16.58
C ASN A 866 -22.28 30.94 -15.05
N TYR A 867 -22.54 29.78 -14.44
CA TYR A 867 -22.20 29.57 -13.03
C TYR A 867 -20.67 29.61 -12.84
N ARG A 868 -20.22 30.35 -11.83
CA ARG A 868 -18.81 30.52 -11.43
C ARG A 868 -18.60 30.37 -9.93
N GLY A 869 -19.59 29.81 -9.23
CA GLY A 869 -19.51 29.54 -7.80
C GLY A 869 -18.77 28.24 -7.49
N SER A 870 -18.75 27.88 -6.22
CA SER A 870 -18.05 26.68 -5.75
C SER A 870 -18.85 25.40 -5.99
N PHE A 871 -18.10 24.31 -6.13
CA PHE A 871 -18.58 22.94 -6.07
C PHE A 871 -18.00 22.30 -4.80
N LEU A 872 -18.84 21.69 -3.97
CA LEU A 872 -18.37 20.89 -2.84
C LEU A 872 -18.66 19.43 -3.14
N ILE A 873 -17.62 18.59 -3.09
CA ILE A 873 -17.77 17.14 -3.24
C ILE A 873 -18.00 16.55 -1.84
N GLU A 874 -19.16 15.94 -1.62
CA GLU A 874 -19.47 15.25 -0.37
C GLU A 874 -18.93 13.80 -0.44
N MET A 875 -17.72 13.57 0.06
CA MET A 875 -17.12 12.23 0.18
C MET A 875 -17.31 11.67 1.59
N TRP A 876 -17.88 10.46 1.69
CA TRP A 876 -18.08 9.75 2.96
C TRP A 876 -16.84 8.93 3.33
N THR A 877 -15.85 9.60 3.90
CA THR A 877 -14.52 9.01 4.14
C THR A 877 -14.39 8.25 5.45
N GLU A 878 -15.38 8.32 6.36
CA GLU A 878 -15.29 7.61 7.65
C GLU A 878 -15.39 6.09 7.49
N LYS A 879 -15.88 5.59 6.34
CA LYS A 879 -15.94 4.15 6.02
C LYS A 879 -14.98 3.69 4.93
N ALA A 880 -14.67 4.54 3.95
CA ALA A 880 -13.62 4.25 2.97
C ALA A 880 -12.27 4.33 3.69
N LYS A 881 -11.47 3.26 3.70
CA LYS A 881 -10.24 3.25 4.50
C LYS A 881 -9.32 4.41 4.12
N GLU A 882 -9.18 4.78 2.84
CA GLU A 882 -8.22 5.82 2.40
C GLU A 882 -8.59 6.52 1.05
N PRO A 883 -9.55 7.45 1.02
CA PRO A 883 -10.02 8.08 -0.24
C PRO A 883 -9.09 9.14 -0.83
N VAL A 884 -8.22 9.76 -0.02
CA VAL A 884 -7.16 10.65 -0.54
C VAL A 884 -6.13 9.86 -1.34
N LEU A 885 -5.86 8.62 -0.91
CA LEU A 885 -4.99 7.74 -1.67
C LEU A 885 -5.60 7.41 -3.04
N GLU A 886 -6.91 7.26 -3.17
CA GLU A 886 -7.53 6.97 -4.49
C GLU A 886 -7.28 8.10 -5.49
N ILE A 887 -7.35 9.38 -5.10
CA ILE A 887 -7.09 10.52 -6.00
C ILE A 887 -5.59 10.61 -6.36
N ILE A 888 -4.71 10.42 -5.37
CA ILE A 888 -3.26 10.40 -5.59
C ILE A 888 -2.89 9.19 -6.48
N GLN A 889 -3.51 8.04 -6.25
CA GLN A 889 -3.31 6.80 -7.00
C GLN A 889 -3.83 6.92 -8.43
N ALA A 890 -5.01 7.49 -8.66
CA ALA A 890 -5.54 7.72 -10.01
C ALA A 890 -4.60 8.63 -10.83
N ARG A 891 -4.05 9.68 -10.21
CA ARG A 891 -3.03 10.54 -10.85
C ARG A 891 -1.71 9.81 -11.09
N GLN A 892 -1.23 9.03 -10.13
CA GLN A 892 -0.01 8.23 -10.29
C GLN A 892 -0.17 7.15 -11.37
N GLN A 893 -1.35 6.54 -11.46
CA GLN A 893 -1.68 5.56 -12.50
C GLN A 893 -1.69 6.22 -13.88
N LEU A 894 -2.32 7.39 -14.03
CA LEU A 894 -2.31 8.13 -15.29
C LEU A 894 -0.87 8.50 -15.74
N LYS A 895 0.01 8.85 -14.79
CA LYS A 895 1.45 9.05 -15.08
C LYS A 895 2.13 7.78 -15.56
N ALA A 896 1.86 6.64 -14.92
CA ALA A 896 2.41 5.36 -15.32
C ALA A 896 1.91 4.94 -16.72
N ASP A 897 0.63 5.13 -17.02
CA ASP A 897 0.04 4.79 -18.32
C ASP A 897 0.63 5.64 -19.46
N VAL A 898 0.84 6.94 -19.21
CA VAL A 898 1.47 7.85 -20.17
C VAL A 898 2.94 7.51 -20.38
N LEU A 899 3.67 7.14 -19.32
CA LEU A 899 5.03 6.64 -19.45
C LEU A 899 5.08 5.37 -20.30
N ALA A 900 4.28 4.36 -19.95
CA ALA A 900 4.25 3.08 -20.68
C ALA A 900 3.93 3.28 -22.17
N ALA A 901 2.98 4.15 -22.48
CA ALA A 901 2.65 4.49 -23.86
C ALA A 901 3.79 5.22 -24.59
N ASN A 902 4.53 6.10 -23.91
CA ASN A 902 5.75 6.71 -24.47
C ASN A 902 6.84 5.67 -24.74
N LEU A 903 7.07 4.72 -23.81
CA LEU A 903 8.06 3.66 -23.97
C LEU A 903 7.68 2.62 -25.04
N ALA A 904 6.39 2.48 -25.35
CA ALA A 904 5.92 1.63 -26.45
C ALA A 904 6.30 2.21 -27.84
N LEU A 905 6.49 3.53 -27.97
CA LEU A 905 6.86 4.15 -29.24
C LEU A 905 8.18 3.62 -29.83
N PRO A 906 9.32 3.59 -29.11
CA PRO A 906 10.55 3.01 -29.63
C PRO A 906 10.45 1.49 -29.80
N ALA A 907 9.71 0.79 -28.94
CA ALA A 907 9.49 -0.65 -29.04
C ALA A 907 8.77 -1.04 -30.35
N HIS A 908 7.85 -0.21 -30.83
CA HIS A 908 7.19 -0.35 -32.13
C HIS A 908 7.89 0.40 -33.27
N HIS A 909 9.11 0.89 -33.05
CA HIS A 909 9.91 1.62 -34.05
C HIS A 909 9.22 2.87 -34.65
N LEU A 910 8.34 3.51 -33.88
CA LEU A 910 7.61 4.71 -34.33
C LEU A 910 8.40 6.01 -34.16
N VAL A 911 9.49 6.01 -33.40
CA VAL A 911 10.30 7.21 -33.10
C VAL A 911 11.79 6.97 -33.32
N THR A 912 12.52 8.05 -33.58
CA THR A 912 13.99 8.10 -33.63
C THR A 912 14.45 9.18 -32.66
N PHE A 913 15.41 8.87 -31.79
CA PHE A 913 15.80 9.75 -30.67
C PHE A 913 14.56 10.18 -29.84
N THR A 914 14.36 11.48 -29.65
CA THR A 914 13.26 12.04 -28.85
C THR A 914 12.04 12.47 -29.68
N TRP A 915 11.96 12.11 -30.96
CA TRP A 915 10.97 12.62 -31.94
C TRP A 915 9.59 11.99 -31.82
N GLY A 916 8.92 12.29 -30.70
CA GLY A 916 7.53 11.95 -30.46
C GLY A 916 7.11 12.24 -29.02
N ASN A 917 5.83 12.11 -28.75
CA ASN A 917 5.27 12.20 -27.41
C ASN A 917 3.89 11.55 -27.33
N VAL A 918 3.55 11.09 -26.13
CA VAL A 918 2.21 10.64 -25.76
C VAL A 918 1.70 11.46 -24.59
N SER A 919 0.39 11.72 -24.60
CA SER A 919 -0.35 12.29 -23.48
C SER A 919 -1.65 11.52 -23.24
N ALA A 920 -2.21 11.66 -22.04
CA ALA A 920 -3.57 11.26 -21.72
C ALA A 920 -4.22 12.26 -20.77
N VAL A 921 -5.55 12.26 -20.74
CA VAL A 921 -6.34 13.07 -19.83
C VAL A 921 -6.98 12.20 -18.76
N ASP A 922 -7.21 12.80 -17.59
CA ASP A 922 -7.96 12.14 -16.52
C ASP A 922 -9.46 12.10 -16.83
N ASP A 923 -10.21 11.29 -16.09
CA ASP A 923 -11.66 11.14 -16.27
C ASP A 923 -12.42 12.46 -16.06
N THR A 924 -11.91 13.35 -15.20
CA THR A 924 -12.50 14.67 -14.98
C THR A 924 -12.21 15.66 -16.11
N ARG A 925 -11.24 15.33 -16.98
CA ARG A 925 -10.71 16.19 -18.06
C ARG A 925 -10.26 17.56 -17.57
N GLN A 926 -9.77 17.64 -16.34
CA GLN A 926 -9.12 18.83 -15.81
C GLN A 926 -7.62 18.78 -16.06
N TRP A 927 -7.04 17.57 -16.05
CA TRP A 927 -5.61 17.36 -16.07
C TRP A 927 -5.21 16.54 -17.30
N MET A 928 -4.15 16.98 -17.96
CA MET A 928 -3.44 16.22 -18.98
C MET A 928 -2.07 15.86 -18.43
N VAL A 929 -1.68 14.60 -18.59
CA VAL A 929 -0.32 14.15 -18.31
C VAL A 929 0.39 13.92 -19.64
N ILE A 930 1.59 14.48 -19.80
CA ILE A 930 2.34 14.44 -21.07
C ILE A 930 3.83 14.20 -20.84
N LYS A 931 4.48 13.60 -21.85
CA LYS A 931 5.93 13.45 -21.94
C LYS A 931 6.67 14.78 -21.67
N PRO A 932 7.78 14.79 -20.92
CA PRO A 932 8.66 15.95 -20.83
C PRO A 932 9.39 16.22 -22.15
N SER A 933 9.74 17.49 -22.38
CA SER A 933 10.54 17.89 -23.54
C SER A 933 12.01 17.48 -23.39
N GLY A 934 12.57 16.88 -24.45
CA GLY A 934 14.03 16.64 -24.58
C GLY A 934 14.61 15.49 -23.75
N VAL A 935 13.78 14.69 -23.08
CA VAL A 935 14.23 13.50 -22.35
C VAL A 935 14.27 12.29 -23.28
N GLU A 936 15.37 11.55 -23.25
CA GLU A 936 15.55 10.30 -24.00
C GLU A 936 14.62 9.20 -23.44
N TYR A 937 14.10 8.34 -24.32
CA TYR A 937 13.08 7.35 -23.93
C TYR A 937 13.63 6.26 -23.00
N ASP A 938 14.90 5.94 -23.13
CA ASP A 938 15.61 4.91 -22.37
C ASP A 938 15.86 5.27 -20.90
N VAL A 939 15.84 6.55 -20.54
CA VAL A 939 16.04 7.03 -19.14
C VAL A 939 14.79 7.70 -18.54
N MET A 940 13.65 7.64 -19.24
CA MET A 940 12.43 8.34 -18.85
C MET A 940 11.70 7.61 -17.72
N THR A 941 11.28 8.34 -16.69
CA THR A 941 10.53 7.77 -15.55
C THR A 941 9.15 8.43 -15.38
N ALA A 942 8.31 7.88 -14.49
CA ALA A 942 6.98 8.43 -14.22
C ALA A 942 7.06 9.81 -13.54
N ASP A 943 8.10 10.06 -12.75
CA ASP A 943 8.35 11.34 -12.09
C ASP A 943 8.70 12.46 -13.08
N ASP A 944 9.19 12.08 -14.26
CA ASP A 944 9.45 13.02 -15.35
C ASP A 944 8.18 13.49 -16.06
N MET A 945 7.05 12.78 -15.89
CA MET A 945 5.78 13.14 -16.52
C MET A 945 5.27 14.47 -15.96
N VAL A 946 4.85 15.35 -16.88
CA VAL A 946 4.40 16.70 -16.54
C VAL A 946 2.88 16.72 -16.53
N VAL A 947 2.31 17.19 -15.43
CA VAL A 947 0.86 17.39 -15.30
C VAL A 947 0.54 18.83 -15.69
N VAL A 948 -0.36 18.98 -16.65
CA VAL A 948 -0.76 20.25 -17.23
C VAL A 948 -2.26 20.42 -17.04
N GLU A 949 -2.67 21.58 -16.55
CA GLU A 949 -4.09 21.94 -16.49
C GLU A 949 -4.65 22.16 -17.90
N ILE A 950 -5.71 21.45 -18.28
CA ILE A 950 -6.26 21.54 -19.64
C ILE A 950 -6.83 22.93 -19.92
N ALA A 951 -7.46 23.58 -18.96
CA ALA A 951 -8.08 24.89 -19.15
C ALA A 951 -7.06 25.99 -19.45
N SER A 952 -5.98 26.09 -18.66
CA SER A 952 -4.98 27.15 -18.77
C SER A 952 -3.77 26.78 -19.62
N GLY A 953 -3.46 25.49 -19.75
CA GLY A 953 -2.22 24.99 -20.34
C GLY A 953 -1.00 25.11 -19.42
N LYS A 954 -1.21 25.47 -18.15
CA LYS A 954 -0.12 25.63 -17.17
C LYS A 954 0.32 24.28 -16.61
N ALA A 955 1.63 24.05 -16.55
CA ALA A 955 2.19 22.93 -15.79
C ALA A 955 1.93 23.15 -14.28
N VAL A 956 1.27 22.18 -13.65
CA VAL A 956 0.95 22.19 -12.22
C VAL A 956 1.80 21.23 -11.41
N GLU A 957 2.42 20.24 -12.07
CA GLU A 957 3.32 19.26 -11.45
C GLU A 957 4.36 18.78 -12.48
N GLY A 958 5.54 18.40 -11.98
CA GLY A 958 6.69 17.97 -12.77
C GLY A 958 7.86 18.95 -12.63
N SER A 959 9.07 18.43 -12.49
CA SER A 959 10.32 19.23 -12.43
C SER A 959 10.84 19.63 -13.80
N LYS A 960 10.31 19.01 -14.87
CA LYS A 960 10.71 19.19 -16.27
C LYS A 960 9.67 20.00 -17.04
N LYS A 961 10.08 20.57 -18.17
CA LYS A 961 9.16 21.26 -19.10
C LYS A 961 8.34 20.22 -19.88
N PRO A 962 7.03 20.44 -20.11
CA PRO A 962 6.23 19.53 -20.93
C PRO A 962 6.67 19.60 -22.40
N SER A 963 6.29 18.61 -23.21
CA SER A 963 6.57 18.56 -24.64
C SER A 963 6.23 19.88 -25.35
N SER A 964 7.00 20.26 -26.38
CA SER A 964 6.68 21.41 -27.24
C SER A 964 5.29 21.28 -27.88
N ASP A 965 4.82 20.06 -28.15
CA ASP A 965 3.50 19.79 -28.75
C ASP A 965 2.31 19.92 -27.77
N THR A 966 2.57 20.29 -26.51
CA THR A 966 1.52 20.51 -25.50
C THR A 966 0.37 21.38 -26.01
N PRO A 967 0.60 22.52 -26.70
CA PRO A 967 -0.49 23.34 -27.24
C PRO A 967 -1.35 22.61 -28.28
N THR A 968 -0.74 21.77 -29.13
CA THR A 968 -1.45 20.94 -30.11
C THR A 968 -2.39 19.96 -29.41
N HIS A 969 -1.90 19.27 -28.38
CA HIS A 969 -2.67 18.29 -27.60
C HIS A 969 -3.83 18.97 -26.86
N LEU A 970 -3.57 20.13 -26.25
CA LEU A 970 -4.58 20.91 -25.56
C LEU A 970 -5.70 21.37 -26.50
N ALA A 971 -5.37 21.82 -27.72
CA ALA A 971 -6.37 22.21 -28.71
C ALA A 971 -7.32 21.04 -29.03
N LEU A 972 -6.76 19.84 -29.27
CA LEU A 972 -7.54 18.63 -29.57
C LEU A 972 -8.39 18.17 -28.38
N TYR A 973 -7.84 18.09 -27.16
CA TYR A 973 -8.62 17.70 -25.97
C TYR A 973 -9.73 18.69 -25.61
N ARG A 974 -9.51 19.99 -25.85
CA ARG A 974 -10.53 21.03 -25.64
C ARG A 974 -11.64 20.94 -26.68
N ARG A 975 -11.33 20.51 -27.90
CA ARG A 975 -12.28 20.46 -29.02
C ARG A 975 -13.08 19.17 -29.09
N TYR A 976 -12.47 18.03 -28.74
CA TYR A 976 -13.04 16.69 -28.89
C TYR A 976 -13.05 15.95 -27.55
N ALA A 977 -14.26 15.72 -27.01
CA ALA A 977 -14.46 15.12 -25.70
C ALA A 977 -14.22 13.60 -25.70
N GLU A 978 -14.29 12.97 -26.86
CA GLU A 978 -14.09 11.54 -27.10
C GLU A 978 -12.61 11.12 -27.09
N ILE A 979 -11.67 12.06 -27.22
CA ILE A 979 -10.24 11.79 -27.22
C ILE A 979 -9.75 11.70 -25.76
N GLY A 980 -9.19 10.54 -25.38
CA GLY A 980 -8.61 10.28 -24.06
C GLY A 980 -7.09 10.10 -24.06
N GLY A 981 -6.49 9.79 -25.21
CA GLY A 981 -5.04 9.76 -25.42
C GLY A 981 -4.65 10.30 -26.78
N ILE A 982 -3.47 10.92 -26.89
CA ILE A 982 -2.92 11.47 -28.14
C ILE A 982 -1.44 11.08 -28.25
N VAL A 983 -1.05 10.64 -29.44
CA VAL A 983 0.31 10.31 -29.85
C VAL A 983 0.72 11.21 -31.03
N HIS A 984 1.91 11.79 -30.92
CA HIS A 984 2.63 12.41 -32.04
C HIS A 984 3.95 11.69 -32.26
N THR A 985 4.30 11.40 -33.50
CA THR A 985 5.59 10.83 -33.88
C THR A 985 6.08 11.41 -35.20
N HIS A 986 7.33 11.10 -35.55
CA HIS A 986 7.87 11.25 -36.89
C HIS A 986 8.16 9.86 -37.49
N SER A 987 7.22 8.93 -37.37
CA SER A 987 7.37 7.56 -37.90
C SER A 987 7.58 7.59 -39.41
N ARG A 988 8.41 6.66 -39.90
CA ARG A 988 9.06 6.79 -41.21
C ARG A 988 8.06 6.92 -42.36
N HIS A 989 7.09 6.02 -42.44
CA HIS A 989 6.20 5.95 -43.60
C HIS A 989 5.06 6.95 -43.50
N ALA A 990 4.43 7.11 -42.33
CA ALA A 990 3.41 8.13 -42.13
C ALA A 990 3.97 9.54 -42.38
N THR A 991 5.22 9.81 -41.96
CA THR A 991 5.88 11.10 -42.24
C THR A 991 6.16 11.30 -43.73
N ILE A 992 6.50 10.25 -44.49
CA ILE A 992 6.64 10.34 -45.96
C ILE A 992 5.31 10.80 -46.60
N TRP A 993 4.18 10.26 -46.14
CA TRP A 993 2.86 10.68 -46.63
C TRP A 993 2.54 12.13 -46.23
N SER A 994 2.82 12.52 -44.98
CA SER A 994 2.71 13.91 -44.53
C SER A 994 3.53 14.88 -45.38
N GLN A 995 4.77 14.51 -45.73
CA GLN A 995 5.65 15.33 -46.58
C GLN A 995 5.15 15.43 -48.02
N ALA A 996 4.49 14.38 -48.53
CA ALA A 996 3.88 14.38 -49.84
C ALA A 996 2.58 15.21 -49.92
N GLY A 997 1.98 15.57 -48.78
CA GLY A 997 0.74 16.35 -48.73
C GLY A 997 -0.48 15.58 -49.21
N LEU A 998 -0.50 14.26 -49.00
CA LEU A 998 -1.52 13.37 -49.53
C LEU A 998 -2.25 12.64 -48.41
N ASP A 999 -3.57 12.57 -48.54
CA ASP A 999 -4.39 11.62 -47.78
C ASP A 999 -3.89 10.19 -48.00
N LEU A 1000 -4.09 9.33 -47.00
CA LEU A 1000 -3.89 7.89 -47.12
C LEU A 1000 -5.26 7.21 -47.38
N PRO A 1001 -5.57 6.78 -48.63
CA PRO A 1001 -6.85 6.16 -48.94
C PRO A 1001 -6.99 4.77 -48.34
N ALA A 1002 -8.22 4.38 -47.99
CA ALA A 1002 -8.51 3.02 -47.55
C ALA A 1002 -8.42 2.05 -48.74
N TRP A 1003 -7.32 1.31 -48.86
CA TRP A 1003 -7.11 0.32 -49.93
C TRP A 1003 -7.35 -1.13 -49.51
N GLY A 1004 -7.31 -1.41 -48.21
CA GLY A 1004 -7.35 -2.77 -47.68
C GLY A 1004 -8.14 -2.89 -46.39
N THR A 1005 -8.48 -4.12 -46.05
CA THR A 1005 -9.32 -4.44 -44.90
C THR A 1005 -8.65 -4.14 -43.55
N THR A 1006 -7.32 -4.16 -43.48
CA THR A 1006 -6.57 -3.72 -42.29
C THR A 1006 -6.83 -2.25 -42.00
N HIS A 1007 -6.86 -1.38 -43.02
CA HIS A 1007 -7.22 0.02 -42.85
C HIS A 1007 -8.68 0.16 -42.40
N ALA A 1008 -9.60 -0.54 -43.08
CA ALA A 1008 -11.03 -0.48 -42.81
C ALA A 1008 -11.44 -0.95 -41.40
N ASP A 1009 -10.66 -1.85 -40.79
CA ASP A 1009 -10.90 -2.35 -39.44
C ASP A 1009 -10.66 -1.29 -38.34
N TYR A 1010 -9.98 -0.18 -38.65
CA TYR A 1010 -9.56 0.85 -37.68
C TYR A 1010 -9.96 2.28 -38.08
N PHE A 1011 -9.98 2.60 -39.38
CA PHE A 1011 -10.31 3.93 -39.89
C PHE A 1011 -11.45 3.84 -40.89
N TYR A 1012 -12.52 4.60 -40.64
CA TYR A 1012 -13.72 4.61 -41.50
C TYR A 1012 -13.59 5.58 -42.68
N GLY A 1013 -12.59 5.34 -43.53
CA GLY A 1013 -12.32 6.15 -44.71
C GLY A 1013 -10.85 6.54 -44.85
N ALA A 1014 -10.56 7.47 -45.76
CA ALA A 1014 -9.19 7.96 -45.97
C ALA A 1014 -8.70 8.73 -44.73
N ILE A 1015 -7.47 8.48 -44.31
CA ILE A 1015 -6.82 9.25 -43.24
C ILE A 1015 -6.39 10.59 -43.86
N PRO A 1016 -6.91 11.73 -43.36
CA PRO A 1016 -6.72 13.01 -44.00
C PRO A 1016 -5.29 13.53 -43.83
N CYS A 1017 -4.75 14.18 -44.86
CA CYS A 1017 -3.64 15.09 -44.73
C CYS A 1017 -4.15 16.53 -44.63
N THR A 1018 -3.60 17.31 -43.71
CA THR A 1018 -3.95 18.73 -43.59
C THR A 1018 -3.51 19.50 -44.83
N ARG A 1019 -4.06 20.70 -45.04
CA ARG A 1019 -3.41 21.67 -45.93
C ARG A 1019 -2.06 22.11 -45.36
N GLN A 1020 -1.26 22.78 -46.19
CA GLN A 1020 -0.12 23.55 -45.70
C GLN A 1020 -0.60 24.67 -44.76
N MET A 1021 0.15 24.89 -43.68
CA MET A 1021 -0.05 26.02 -42.79
C MET A 1021 0.28 27.33 -43.51
N THR A 1022 -0.46 28.40 -43.22
CA THR A 1022 -0.18 29.72 -43.80
C THR A 1022 1.03 30.37 -43.14
N THR A 1023 1.57 31.41 -43.77
CA THR A 1023 2.68 32.18 -43.20
C THR A 1023 2.32 32.79 -41.84
N GLU A 1024 1.07 33.20 -41.63
CA GLU A 1024 0.59 33.73 -40.34
C GLU A 1024 0.50 32.64 -39.28
N GLU A 1025 0.03 31.44 -39.63
CA GLU A 1025 -0.05 30.30 -38.72
C GLU A 1025 1.34 29.82 -38.27
N ILE A 1026 2.31 29.82 -39.19
CA ILE A 1026 3.71 29.43 -38.90
C ILE A 1026 4.42 30.46 -38.01
N ASN A 1027 4.22 31.76 -38.28
CA ASN A 1027 4.88 32.83 -37.51
C ASN A 1027 4.16 33.16 -36.19
N GLY A 1028 2.95 32.63 -35.97
CA GLY A 1028 2.18 32.78 -34.74
C GLY A 1028 2.54 31.71 -33.70
N GLU A 1029 1.54 31.23 -32.97
CA GLU A 1029 1.69 30.10 -32.05
C GLU A 1029 1.71 28.78 -32.84
N TYR A 1030 2.84 28.47 -33.49
CA TYR A 1030 2.98 27.36 -34.43
C TYR A 1030 2.36 26.03 -33.96
N GLU A 1031 2.65 25.59 -32.73
CA GLU A 1031 2.13 24.34 -32.19
C GLU A 1031 0.62 24.43 -31.93
N TYR A 1032 0.11 25.53 -31.37
CA TYR A 1032 -1.33 25.72 -31.21
C TYR A 1032 -2.06 25.75 -32.56
N GLN A 1033 -1.50 26.46 -33.55
CA GLN A 1033 -2.03 26.55 -34.90
C GLN A 1033 -1.98 25.19 -35.63
N THR A 1034 -1.03 24.32 -35.31
CA THR A 1034 -1.02 22.93 -35.80
C THR A 1034 -2.28 22.21 -35.35
N GLY A 1035 -2.66 22.36 -34.08
CA GLY A 1035 -3.93 21.83 -33.54
C GLY A 1035 -5.16 22.40 -34.25
N GLU A 1036 -5.23 23.71 -34.43
CA GLU A 1036 -6.35 24.37 -35.14
C GLU A 1036 -6.47 23.93 -36.61
N VAL A 1037 -5.34 23.72 -37.30
CA VAL A 1037 -5.34 23.23 -38.68
C VAL A 1037 -5.83 21.78 -38.77
N ILE A 1038 -5.50 20.92 -37.80
CA ILE A 1038 -6.06 19.58 -37.68
C ILE A 1038 -7.58 19.66 -37.46
N ILE A 1039 -8.04 20.46 -36.49
CA ILE A 1039 -9.47 20.65 -36.18
C ILE A 1039 -10.22 21.10 -37.43
N LYS A 1040 -9.74 22.15 -38.09
CA LYS A 1040 -10.34 22.69 -39.31
C LYS A 1040 -10.40 21.67 -40.44
N THR A 1041 -9.36 20.83 -40.59
CA THR A 1041 -9.34 19.75 -41.59
C THR A 1041 -10.47 18.75 -41.36
N PHE A 1042 -10.72 18.35 -40.11
CA PHE A 1042 -11.82 17.43 -39.79
C PHE A 1042 -13.18 18.08 -39.98
N GLU A 1043 -13.36 19.33 -39.52
CA GLU A 1043 -14.63 20.05 -39.63
C GLU A 1043 -15.02 20.36 -41.08
N GLU A 1044 -14.11 20.91 -41.88
CA GLU A 1044 -14.36 21.28 -43.29
C GLU A 1044 -14.65 20.05 -44.16
N ARG A 1045 -14.09 18.89 -43.79
CA ARG A 1045 -14.30 17.62 -44.49
C ARG A 1045 -15.42 16.77 -43.89
N GLY A 1046 -16.08 17.23 -42.82
CA GLY A 1046 -17.16 16.51 -42.15
C GLY A 1046 -16.74 15.15 -41.57
N LEU A 1047 -15.49 15.04 -41.10
CA LEU A 1047 -14.92 13.81 -40.55
C LEU A 1047 -15.18 13.70 -39.06
N ASN A 1048 -15.40 12.47 -38.58
CA ASN A 1048 -15.55 12.19 -37.16
C ASN A 1048 -14.22 11.68 -36.57
N PRO A 1049 -13.61 12.38 -35.58
CA PRO A 1049 -12.36 11.96 -34.95
C PRO A 1049 -12.44 10.58 -34.30
N ALA A 1050 -13.58 10.15 -33.79
CA ALA A 1050 -13.74 8.80 -33.24
C ALA A 1050 -13.71 7.71 -34.33
N GLN A 1051 -14.10 8.05 -35.56
CA GLN A 1051 -14.15 7.10 -36.67
C GLN A 1051 -12.85 7.06 -37.49
N ILE A 1052 -12.10 8.16 -37.49
CA ILE A 1052 -10.80 8.27 -38.15
C ILE A 1052 -9.81 8.83 -37.11
N PRO A 1053 -9.28 7.97 -36.20
CA PRO A 1053 -8.46 8.42 -35.09
C PRO A 1053 -7.01 8.77 -35.44
N ALA A 1054 -6.79 9.36 -36.61
CA ALA A 1054 -5.48 9.76 -37.11
C ALA A 1054 -5.55 10.89 -38.14
N VAL A 1055 -4.45 11.63 -38.26
CA VAL A 1055 -4.24 12.71 -39.24
C VAL A 1055 -2.77 12.81 -39.63
N LEU A 1056 -2.52 13.20 -40.87
CA LEU A 1056 -1.19 13.54 -41.38
C LEU A 1056 -1.04 15.05 -41.48
N VAL A 1057 -0.14 15.67 -40.73
CA VAL A 1057 0.09 17.12 -40.84
C VAL A 1057 1.08 17.41 -41.96
N HIS A 1058 0.65 18.16 -42.98
CA HIS A 1058 1.45 18.42 -44.18
C HIS A 1058 2.82 19.02 -43.84
N SER A 1059 3.88 18.41 -44.37
CA SER A 1059 5.29 18.79 -44.12
C SER A 1059 5.78 18.60 -42.68
N HIS A 1060 5.00 17.95 -41.80
CA HIS A 1060 5.36 17.75 -40.40
C HIS A 1060 5.42 16.25 -40.06
N GLY A 1061 4.32 15.65 -39.61
CA GLY A 1061 4.26 14.26 -39.17
C GLY A 1061 2.82 13.83 -38.81
N PRO A 1062 2.63 12.57 -38.40
CA PRO A 1062 1.32 12.08 -37.95
C PRO A 1062 0.94 12.52 -36.53
N PHE A 1063 -0.36 12.63 -36.31
CA PHE A 1063 -0.99 12.56 -34.99
C PHE A 1063 -2.02 11.44 -35.00
N ALA A 1064 -2.08 10.65 -33.93
CA ALA A 1064 -3.10 9.64 -33.72
C ALA A 1064 -3.67 9.79 -32.31
N TRP A 1065 -4.91 9.35 -32.11
CA TRP A 1065 -5.57 9.43 -30.80
C TRP A 1065 -6.39 8.18 -30.51
N GLY A 1066 -6.89 8.07 -29.30
CA GLY A 1066 -7.67 6.92 -28.85
C GLY A 1066 -8.42 7.22 -27.56
N LYS A 1067 -9.08 6.18 -27.02
CA LYS A 1067 -9.83 6.28 -25.75
C LYS A 1067 -8.91 6.50 -24.54
N ASN A 1068 -7.65 6.11 -24.64
CA ASN A 1068 -6.60 6.30 -23.64
C ASN A 1068 -5.22 6.29 -24.33
N ALA A 1069 -4.14 6.43 -23.55
CA ALA A 1069 -2.77 6.49 -24.08
C ALA A 1069 -2.40 5.25 -24.91
N ALA A 1070 -2.72 4.05 -24.42
CA ALA A 1070 -2.38 2.79 -25.08
C ALA A 1070 -3.13 2.61 -26.40
N ASP A 1071 -4.42 2.96 -26.44
CA ASP A 1071 -5.24 2.92 -27.65
C ASP A 1071 -4.74 3.91 -28.71
N ALA A 1072 -4.28 5.09 -28.29
CA ALA A 1072 -3.66 6.06 -29.19
C ALA A 1072 -2.33 5.54 -29.81
N VAL A 1073 -1.51 4.83 -29.03
CA VAL A 1073 -0.29 4.16 -29.55
C VAL A 1073 -0.67 3.05 -30.54
N HIS A 1074 -1.68 2.24 -30.21
CA HIS A 1074 -2.16 1.20 -31.11
C HIS A 1074 -2.62 1.78 -32.45
N ASN A 1075 -3.39 2.88 -32.45
CA ASN A 1075 -3.79 3.56 -33.68
C ASN A 1075 -2.59 4.15 -34.45
N ALA A 1076 -1.55 4.63 -33.77
CA ALA A 1076 -0.31 5.09 -34.40
C ALA A 1076 0.46 3.95 -35.10
N VAL A 1077 0.52 2.76 -34.49
CA VAL A 1077 1.13 1.56 -35.10
C VAL A 1077 0.38 1.16 -36.36
N VAL A 1078 -0.95 1.11 -36.30
CA VAL A 1078 -1.78 0.74 -37.46
C VAL A 1078 -1.64 1.79 -38.59
N LEU A 1079 -1.59 3.08 -38.26
CA LEU A 1079 -1.33 4.15 -39.22
C LEU A 1079 0.00 3.95 -39.95
N GLU A 1080 1.09 3.67 -39.22
CA GLU A 1080 2.41 3.47 -39.80
C GLU A 1080 2.44 2.25 -40.75
N GLU A 1081 1.81 1.15 -40.37
CA GLU A 1081 1.68 -0.05 -41.22
C GLU A 1081 0.82 0.21 -42.47
N CYS A 1082 -0.30 0.93 -42.33
CA CYS A 1082 -1.12 1.33 -43.48
C CYS A 1082 -0.35 2.26 -44.43
N ALA A 1083 0.43 3.19 -43.88
CA ALA A 1083 1.27 4.10 -44.66
C ALA A 1083 2.38 3.35 -45.41
N TYR A 1084 3.02 2.39 -44.74
CA TYR A 1084 4.03 1.49 -45.34
C TYR A 1084 3.44 0.70 -46.52
N MET A 1085 2.36 -0.05 -46.28
CA MET A 1085 1.68 -0.81 -47.34
C MET A 1085 1.19 0.10 -48.47
N GLY A 1086 0.72 1.30 -48.13
CA GLY A 1086 0.24 2.30 -49.07
C GLY A 1086 1.29 2.73 -50.09
N LEU A 1087 2.56 2.91 -49.67
CA LEU A 1087 3.66 3.29 -50.56
C LEU A 1087 3.87 2.23 -51.65
N PHE A 1088 3.98 0.95 -51.26
CA PHE A 1088 4.18 -0.15 -52.21
C PHE A 1088 2.94 -0.42 -53.07
N SER A 1089 1.75 -0.29 -52.48
CA SER A 1089 0.49 -0.44 -53.23
C SER A 1089 0.38 0.58 -54.36
N ARG A 1090 0.72 1.86 -54.09
CA ARG A 1090 0.76 2.89 -55.13
C ARG A 1090 1.92 2.72 -56.11
N GLN A 1091 3.06 2.19 -55.68
CA GLN A 1091 4.17 1.90 -56.58
C GLN A 1091 3.79 0.80 -57.59
N LEU A 1092 3.09 -0.25 -57.14
CA LEU A 1092 2.59 -1.33 -58.00
C LEU A 1092 1.41 -0.88 -58.87
N ALA A 1093 0.54 -0.02 -58.35
CA ALA A 1093 -0.64 0.52 -59.03
C ALA A 1093 -0.80 2.03 -58.77
N PRO A 1094 -0.17 2.91 -59.58
CA PRO A 1094 -0.17 4.36 -59.35
C PRO A 1094 -1.54 5.03 -59.30
N GLN A 1095 -2.55 4.42 -59.94
CA GLN A 1095 -3.94 4.89 -60.01
C GLN A 1095 -4.89 3.96 -59.23
N LEU A 1096 -4.41 3.30 -58.18
CA LEU A 1096 -5.21 2.39 -57.36
C LEU A 1096 -6.39 3.16 -56.70
N PRO A 1097 -7.65 2.86 -57.06
CA PRO A 1097 -8.81 3.47 -56.40
C PRO A 1097 -8.92 2.96 -54.96
N ALA A 1098 -9.61 3.71 -54.10
CA ALA A 1098 -9.99 3.22 -52.78
C ALA A 1098 -10.82 1.93 -52.89
N MET A 1099 -10.83 1.13 -51.82
CA MET A 1099 -11.63 -0.08 -51.73
C MET A 1099 -13.14 0.22 -51.86
N GLN A 1100 -13.94 -0.81 -52.15
CA GLN A 1100 -15.39 -0.64 -52.23
C GLN A 1100 -15.98 -0.17 -50.89
N ASN A 1101 -16.87 0.82 -50.91
CA ASN A 1101 -17.52 1.33 -49.70
C ASN A 1101 -18.28 0.23 -48.95
N GLU A 1102 -18.90 -0.71 -49.67
CA GLU A 1102 -19.61 -1.84 -49.07
C GLU A 1102 -18.68 -2.73 -48.24
N LEU A 1103 -17.42 -2.88 -48.67
CA LEU A 1103 -16.42 -3.66 -47.95
C LEU A 1103 -15.82 -2.86 -46.78
N LEU A 1104 -15.64 -1.54 -46.95
CA LEU A 1104 -15.24 -0.62 -45.88
C LEU A 1104 -16.28 -0.68 -44.73
N ASP A 1105 -17.56 -0.48 -45.06
CA ASP A 1105 -18.68 -0.55 -44.12
C ASP A 1105 -18.71 -1.90 -43.41
N LYS A 1106 -18.55 -3.00 -44.15
CA LYS A 1106 -18.58 -4.35 -43.58
C LYS A 1106 -17.48 -4.56 -42.54
N HIS A 1107 -16.27 -4.06 -42.79
CA HIS A 1107 -15.11 -4.24 -41.92
C HIS A 1107 -15.11 -3.29 -40.73
N TYR A 1108 -15.53 -2.05 -40.93
CA TYR A 1108 -15.59 -1.07 -39.86
C TYR A 1108 -16.78 -1.36 -38.91
N LEU A 1109 -17.99 -1.52 -39.46
CA LEU A 1109 -19.21 -1.65 -38.64
C LEU A 1109 -19.30 -2.98 -37.88
N ARG A 1110 -18.62 -4.05 -38.33
CA ARG A 1110 -18.55 -5.31 -37.56
C ARG A 1110 -17.73 -5.16 -36.26
N LYS A 1111 -16.82 -4.17 -36.18
CA LYS A 1111 -15.99 -3.86 -35.01
C LYS A 1111 -16.52 -2.67 -34.20
N HIS A 1112 -17.06 -1.65 -34.88
CA HIS A 1112 -17.33 -0.34 -34.28
C HIS A 1112 -18.78 0.15 -34.45
N GLY A 1113 -19.64 -0.59 -35.16
CA GLY A 1113 -21.04 -0.22 -35.36
C GLY A 1113 -21.93 -0.63 -34.19
N ASP A 1114 -23.18 -0.13 -34.17
CA ASP A 1114 -24.16 -0.41 -33.11
C ASP A 1114 -24.44 -1.90 -32.89
N ASN A 1115 -24.16 -2.75 -33.89
CA ASN A 1115 -24.30 -4.21 -33.86
C ASN A 1115 -22.93 -4.92 -34.06
N ALA A 1116 -21.85 -4.35 -33.53
CA ALA A 1116 -20.51 -4.96 -33.61
C ALA A 1116 -20.54 -6.41 -33.08
N TYR A 1117 -19.93 -7.34 -33.84
CA TYR A 1117 -19.94 -8.78 -33.56
C TYR A 1117 -18.55 -9.42 -33.71
N TYR A 1118 -17.54 -8.62 -34.04
CA TYR A 1118 -16.17 -9.06 -34.27
C TYR A 1118 -15.24 -8.44 -33.23
N GLY A 1119 -14.62 -9.28 -32.42
CA GLY A 1119 -13.91 -8.92 -31.19
C GLY A 1119 -14.15 -10.01 -30.13
N GLN A 1120 -13.41 -9.97 -29.02
CA GLN A 1120 -13.68 -10.87 -27.87
C GLN A 1120 -14.97 -10.48 -27.15
#